data_AF-A0A7J9X366-F1
#
_entry.id   AF-A0A7J9X366-F1
#
_cell.length_a   1.000
_cell.length_b   1.000
_cell.length_c   1.000
_cell.angle_alpha   90.00
_cell.angle_beta   90.00
_cell.angle_gamma   90.00
#
_symmetry.space_group_name_H-M   'P 1'
#
loop_
_entity.id
_entity.type
_entity.pdbx_description
1 polymer ?
#
loop_
_entity_poly.entity_id
_entity_poly.type
_entity_poly.pdbx_seq_one_letter_code
_entity_poly.pdbx_strand_id
1 'polypeptide(L)'
;MSVPLRRHQREALDALDQVVRGDRRRAWVVLPPGAGKTLVGLEFARRAGQPTVVFGPNTAIQTQWVREWAQFTPAVVPVGTDRALDAPLTALTYQALATFSPDDEVDEDGQQTDPAAQSASLLDRLHPNGQALVAAMHAQPELTVVLDECHHLLEVWGRLLVELLAEIPQARVLGLTATPPDSLSVEQRDLVAELFGETAYAATIPAAVREGTLAPFGELVWLTTPTSDETDWLAGETERFLEMVTDLTDPSFGSVPFLHWLDQRFVRRSADGTEVVPWYKIEQEAPDVARAVLRFHNGGLLGLPTGARLREEHRARPTADDWVLLVDDWVRNCLTKTDSAGDLEAAERIRDALPSIGYRLTRAGIRAGRSPVDRVLARSAAKTDAVVEIVRAESANIGDRMRLLVLCDHERATATLPARLSGVLAEDAGSARLVLETLVGAETAALDPVLVTGRVVAAAADTARALVAYVTEHAPEVRLDPVSPEVTGVVEITGDWRSRHWVRLVTDFFEAGGCRVLVGTRALLGEGWDAKGVTGVVDLTTATTPTAVVQTRGRALRIDPRWPDKVALTWTVVCVTEQHPKGATDWGRFVRKHEGYYALDDHGEVVGGVAHVDAALSPYAPPPVAEFAGVNAAMLQRAGGRELLGERWQVGQPYLDRFVHTLRVRTDVRPTATRRAETLVAGGASTAAPVAVPAADGVRVNRGSVPSRGRRPVVLAGTSLLLAFTVLRLRLFIAAIVFVLGMIAALVMGVVQVWRAGRLVLAAAEPVDTLRIAYAVADGLRDAELSPVGADGVRWNVEPDGSYQFALEGVAEDVSARFARALDDAISPIATPRYVVPRYLLDPPTGDLTQLLDGTRLLAGKLRPKAVVWHAVPEELGVNAGRAKAYAQAWRRWVSDGEPLYTGSPEGAGVLQAQSGADPFAVTTAMRVAWR
;
A
#
# COMPACT_ATOMS: atom_id res chain seq x y z
N MET A 1 15.20 -3.48 38.23
CA MET A 1 13.79 -3.92 38.09
C MET A 1 13.70 -4.69 36.79
N SER A 2 13.25 -5.96 36.79
CA SER A 2 12.97 -6.67 35.53
C SER A 2 11.94 -5.87 34.74
N VAL A 3 12.30 -5.36 33.56
CA VAL A 3 11.35 -4.62 32.72
C VAL A 3 10.28 -5.61 32.27
N PRO A 4 9.00 -5.41 32.63
CA PRO A 4 7.95 -6.31 32.20
C PRO A 4 7.89 -6.32 30.67
N LEU A 5 8.10 -7.49 30.07
CA LEU A 5 8.05 -7.65 28.62
C LEU A 5 6.63 -7.36 28.13
N ARG A 6 6.51 -6.63 27.02
CA ARG A 6 5.24 -6.34 26.33
C ARG A 6 4.73 -7.58 25.60
N ARG A 7 3.49 -7.55 25.10
CA ARG A 7 2.87 -8.71 24.42
C ARG A 7 3.70 -9.12 23.19
N HIS A 8 3.93 -8.22 22.25
CA HIS A 8 4.74 -8.52 21.06
C HIS A 8 6.16 -8.98 21.39
N GLN A 9 6.77 -8.49 22.47
CA GLN A 9 8.11 -8.92 22.90
C GLN A 9 8.10 -10.35 23.42
N ARG A 10 7.06 -10.75 24.17
CA ARG A 10 6.88 -12.14 24.60
C ARG A 10 6.60 -13.05 23.42
N GLU A 11 5.71 -12.66 22.51
CA GLU A 11 5.39 -13.43 21.30
C GLU A 11 6.64 -13.61 20.42
N ALA A 12 7.45 -12.56 20.23
CA ALA A 12 8.72 -12.64 19.52
C ALA A 12 9.69 -13.62 20.18
N LEU A 13 9.86 -13.55 21.51
CA LEU A 13 10.74 -14.46 22.25
C LEU A 13 10.22 -15.91 22.25
N ASP A 14 8.90 -16.11 22.33
CA ASP A 14 8.28 -17.44 22.25
C ASP A 14 8.46 -18.04 20.84
N ALA A 15 8.37 -17.21 19.79
CA ALA A 15 8.65 -17.62 18.41
C ALA A 15 10.13 -17.98 18.23
N LEU A 16 11.05 -17.19 18.79
CA LEU A 16 12.48 -17.51 18.81
C LEU A 16 12.76 -18.83 19.55
N ASP A 17 12.11 -19.06 20.69
CA ASP A 17 12.22 -20.33 21.42
C ASP A 17 11.68 -21.52 20.58
N GLN A 18 10.64 -21.33 19.76
CA GLN A 18 10.16 -22.35 18.82
C GLN A 18 11.17 -22.62 17.69
N VAL A 19 11.79 -21.58 17.13
CA VAL A 19 12.86 -21.71 16.12
C VAL A 19 13.99 -22.56 16.69
N VAL A 20 14.46 -22.24 17.90
CA VAL A 20 15.54 -22.98 18.58
C VAL A 20 15.14 -24.43 18.87
N ARG A 21 13.89 -24.70 19.29
CA ARG A 21 13.39 -26.07 19.50
C ARG A 21 13.25 -26.88 18.22
N GLY A 22 12.96 -26.22 17.09
CA GLY A 22 12.92 -26.83 15.76
C GLY A 22 14.30 -27.08 15.14
N ASP A 23 15.38 -26.94 15.92
CA ASP A 23 16.79 -27.05 15.53
C ASP A 23 17.22 -26.08 14.42
N ARG A 24 16.42 -25.03 14.16
CA ARG A 24 16.83 -23.90 13.33
C ARG A 24 17.75 -23.00 14.15
N ARG A 25 18.90 -22.63 13.56
CA ARG A 25 19.90 -21.75 14.19
C ARG A 25 19.75 -20.28 13.80
N ARG A 26 18.98 -19.99 12.76
CA ARG A 26 18.83 -18.65 12.18
C ARG A 26 17.39 -18.19 12.34
N ALA A 27 17.22 -16.93 12.73
CA ALA A 27 15.92 -16.31 12.93
C ALA A 27 15.92 -14.85 12.49
N TRP A 28 14.78 -14.40 12.00
CA TRP A 28 14.54 -13.00 11.66
C TRP A 28 13.32 -12.47 12.39
N VAL A 29 13.49 -11.34 13.07
CA VAL A 29 12.42 -10.69 13.84
C VAL A 29 12.27 -9.24 13.41
N VAL A 30 11.05 -8.87 13.03
CA VAL A 30 10.69 -7.52 12.60
C VAL A 30 9.89 -6.84 13.69
N LEU A 31 10.39 -5.73 14.22
CA LEU A 31 9.72 -4.95 15.26
C LEU A 31 9.81 -3.45 14.93
N PRO A 32 8.69 -2.70 15.06
CA PRO A 32 8.66 -1.27 14.78
C PRO A 32 9.70 -0.46 15.59
N PRO A 33 10.12 0.73 15.12
CA PRO A 33 10.96 1.61 15.91
C PRO A 33 10.28 1.95 17.24
N GLY A 34 10.98 1.79 18.35
CA GLY A 34 10.44 2.05 19.69
C GLY A 34 9.62 0.91 20.31
N ALA A 35 9.40 -0.19 19.59
CA ALA A 35 8.79 -1.41 20.15
C ALA A 35 9.72 -2.13 21.15
N GLY A 36 11.04 -1.88 21.09
CA GLY A 36 12.03 -2.45 22.00
C GLY A 36 12.84 -3.61 21.39
N LYS A 37 13.33 -3.43 20.16
CA LYS A 37 14.23 -4.36 19.46
C LYS A 37 15.42 -4.77 20.33
N THR A 38 16.11 -3.79 20.90
CA THR A 38 17.27 -4.01 21.77
C THR A 38 16.89 -4.92 22.94
N LEU A 39 15.78 -4.66 23.64
CA LEU A 39 15.31 -5.51 24.75
C LEU A 39 15.07 -6.98 24.34
N VAL A 40 14.46 -7.22 23.17
CA VAL A 40 14.25 -8.59 22.64
C VAL A 40 15.60 -9.26 22.35
N GLY A 41 16.54 -8.54 21.75
CA GLY A 41 17.88 -9.05 21.49
C GLY A 41 18.69 -9.34 22.76
N LEU A 42 18.60 -8.48 23.78
CA LEU A 42 19.23 -8.71 25.09
C LEU A 42 18.62 -9.93 25.80
N GLU A 43 17.30 -10.11 25.77
CA GLU A 43 16.66 -11.30 26.33
C GLU A 43 17.01 -12.58 25.55
N PHE A 44 17.11 -12.50 24.22
CA PHE A 44 17.57 -13.64 23.41
C PHE A 44 19.00 -14.05 23.79
N ALA A 45 19.93 -13.10 23.88
CA ALA A 45 21.30 -13.34 24.32
C ALA A 45 21.35 -13.94 25.75
N ARG A 46 20.57 -13.38 26.68
CA ARG A 46 20.50 -13.86 28.06
C ARG A 46 19.93 -15.29 28.14
N ARG A 47 18.86 -15.60 27.39
CA ARG A 47 18.25 -16.94 27.34
C ARG A 47 19.16 -17.97 26.69
N ALA A 48 19.97 -17.55 25.69
CA ALA A 48 20.95 -18.41 25.06
C ALA A 48 22.07 -18.82 26.02
N GLY A 49 22.50 -17.93 26.92
CA GLY A 49 23.54 -18.21 27.93
C GLY A 49 24.93 -18.44 27.34
N GLN A 50 25.16 -17.94 26.12
CA GLN A 50 26.31 -18.22 25.26
C GLN A 50 27.09 -16.92 24.96
N PRO A 51 28.40 -17.00 24.62
CA PRO A 51 29.13 -15.85 24.10
C PRO A 51 28.35 -15.17 22.98
N THR A 52 28.12 -13.87 23.11
CA THR A 52 27.27 -13.11 22.18
C THR A 52 28.05 -11.96 21.57
N VAL A 53 28.00 -11.85 20.24
CA VAL A 53 28.45 -10.66 19.51
C VAL A 53 27.25 -9.97 18.88
N VAL A 54 27.16 -8.65 19.07
CA VAL A 54 26.13 -7.81 18.51
C VAL A 54 26.78 -6.87 17.50
N PHE A 55 26.20 -6.79 16.30
CA PHE A 55 26.60 -5.83 15.28
C PHE A 55 25.51 -4.80 15.05
N GLY A 56 25.86 -3.51 15.14
CA GLY A 56 24.99 -2.38 14.80
C GLY A 56 25.56 -1.50 13.68
N PRO A 57 24.76 -0.63 13.04
CA PRO A 57 25.20 0.16 11.89
C PRO A 57 26.11 1.34 12.24
N ASN A 58 26.07 1.82 13.48
CA ASN A 58 26.86 2.96 13.92
C ASN A 58 27.18 2.89 15.42
N THR A 59 28.05 3.80 15.85
CA THR A 59 28.52 3.91 17.24
C THR A 59 27.41 4.35 18.21
N ALA A 60 26.36 5.02 17.73
CA ALA A 60 25.22 5.39 18.58
C ALA A 60 24.43 4.15 19.02
N ILE A 61 24.15 3.23 18.09
CA ILE A 61 23.48 1.95 18.38
C ILE A 61 24.40 1.06 19.23
N GLN A 62 25.70 0.99 18.92
CA GLN A 62 26.66 0.27 19.77
C GLN A 62 26.61 0.77 21.23
N THR A 63 26.63 2.08 21.44
CA THR A 63 26.56 2.71 22.77
C THR A 63 25.22 2.43 23.45
N GLN A 64 24.12 2.42 22.69
CA GLN A 64 22.80 2.07 23.21
C GLN A 64 22.77 0.64 23.76
N TRP A 65 23.29 -0.34 23.03
CA TRP A 65 23.36 -1.74 23.47
C TRP A 65 24.19 -1.91 24.74
N VAL A 66 25.36 -1.26 24.81
CA VAL A 66 26.22 -1.27 26.01
C VAL A 66 25.49 -0.69 27.21
N ARG A 67 24.83 0.47 27.04
CA ARG A 67 24.10 1.14 28.11
C ARG A 67 22.93 0.31 28.60
N GLU A 68 22.13 -0.24 27.68
CA GLU A 68 20.95 -1.04 28.03
C GLU A 68 21.34 -2.34 28.71
N TRP A 69 22.37 -3.04 28.23
CA TRP A 69 22.88 -4.25 28.90
C TRP A 69 23.39 -3.96 30.32
N ALA A 70 24.12 -2.85 30.52
CA ALA A 70 24.61 -2.46 31.84
C ALA A 70 23.50 -2.14 32.85
N GLN A 71 22.33 -1.70 32.36
CA GLN A 71 21.15 -1.40 33.18
C GLN A 71 20.18 -2.58 33.28
N PHE A 72 20.40 -3.62 32.49
CA PHE A 72 19.53 -4.78 32.39
C PHE A 72 19.58 -5.61 33.68
N THR A 73 18.43 -6.13 34.14
CA THR A 73 18.38 -6.91 35.39
C THR A 73 17.67 -8.26 35.18
N PRO A 74 18.30 -9.39 35.54
CA PRO A 74 19.67 -9.50 36.07
C PRO A 74 20.70 -9.56 34.93
N ALA A 75 21.49 -8.49 34.71
CA ALA A 75 22.75 -8.60 33.98
C ALA A 75 23.91 -8.56 34.98
N VAL A 76 24.64 -9.68 35.06
CA VAL A 76 25.74 -9.89 36.03
C VAL A 76 27.10 -9.99 35.31
N VAL A 77 27.14 -9.87 33.98
CA VAL A 77 28.33 -10.09 33.15
C VAL A 77 28.80 -8.84 32.41
N PRO A 78 30.13 -8.63 32.26
CA PRO A 78 30.69 -7.50 31.54
C PRO A 78 30.26 -7.46 30.07
N VAL A 79 30.08 -6.25 29.53
CA VAL A 79 29.94 -6.00 28.09
C VAL A 79 31.20 -5.33 27.55
N GLY A 80 31.71 -5.83 26.42
CA GLY A 80 32.87 -5.29 25.72
C GLY A 80 32.49 -4.55 24.44
N THR A 81 33.42 -3.76 23.93
CA THR A 81 33.35 -3.11 22.60
C THR A 81 34.60 -3.39 21.77
N ASP A 82 35.40 -4.38 22.18
CA ASP A 82 36.68 -4.75 21.56
C ASP A 82 36.50 -5.96 20.61
N ARG A 83 37.28 -5.99 19.54
CA ARG A 83 37.28 -7.07 18.53
C ARG A 83 37.83 -8.40 19.06
N ALA A 84 38.49 -8.39 20.23
CA ALA A 84 39.00 -9.61 20.87
C ALA A 84 37.89 -10.56 21.35
N LEU A 85 36.65 -10.07 21.53
CA LEU A 85 35.50 -10.85 22.04
C LEU A 85 35.73 -11.49 23.42
N ASP A 86 36.58 -10.88 24.26
CA ASP A 86 36.90 -11.38 25.62
C ASP A 86 35.72 -11.26 26.60
N ALA A 87 34.75 -10.39 26.30
CA ALA A 87 33.56 -10.19 27.12
C ALA A 87 32.45 -11.18 26.70
N PRO A 88 31.67 -11.73 27.67
CA PRO A 88 30.55 -12.62 27.36
C PRO A 88 29.51 -12.02 26.40
N LEU A 89 29.35 -10.69 26.40
CA LEU A 89 28.64 -9.96 25.37
C LEU A 89 29.56 -8.87 24.82
N THR A 90 29.71 -8.80 23.50
CA THR A 90 30.47 -7.73 22.84
C THR A 90 29.58 -7.00 21.83
N ALA A 91 29.52 -5.67 21.90
CA ALA A 91 28.81 -4.84 20.93
C ALA A 91 29.80 -4.15 19.99
N LEU A 92 29.66 -4.37 18.68
CA LEU A 92 30.52 -3.86 17.61
C LEU A 92 29.68 -3.14 16.56
N THR A 93 30.34 -2.36 15.70
CA THR A 93 29.71 -1.83 14.48
C THR A 93 29.97 -2.76 13.29
N TYR A 94 29.16 -2.70 12.22
CA TYR A 94 29.44 -3.47 10.99
C TYR A 94 30.81 -3.11 10.38
N GLN A 95 31.24 -1.85 10.50
CA GLN A 95 32.57 -1.41 10.07
C GLN A 95 33.71 -2.01 10.92
N ALA A 96 33.41 -2.68 12.04
CA ALA A 96 34.42 -3.45 12.75
C ALA A 96 34.80 -4.73 12.00
N LEU A 97 33.89 -5.26 11.16
CA LEU A 97 34.10 -6.44 10.32
C LEU A 97 34.98 -6.10 9.10
N ALA A 98 34.60 -5.08 8.33
CA ALA A 98 35.32 -4.61 7.15
C ALA A 98 35.22 -3.08 7.01
N THR A 99 35.87 -2.51 5.99
CA THR A 99 35.58 -1.14 5.54
C THR A 99 35.54 -1.21 4.03
N PHE A 100 34.36 -1.06 3.44
CA PHE A 100 34.20 -1.00 1.99
C PHE A 100 33.95 0.46 1.60
N SER A 101 34.69 1.00 0.63
CA SER A 101 34.33 2.30 0.06
C SER A 101 33.26 2.07 -1.01
N PRO A 102 32.19 2.88 -1.08
CA PRO A 102 31.19 2.80 -2.15
C PRO A 102 31.80 2.95 -3.55
N ASP A 103 32.96 3.62 -3.65
CA ASP A 103 33.71 3.83 -4.88
C ASP A 103 34.54 2.59 -5.32
N ASP A 104 34.66 1.56 -4.47
CA ASP A 104 35.43 0.33 -4.81
C ASP A 104 34.65 -0.62 -5.76
N GLU A 105 33.39 -0.31 -6.09
CA GLU A 105 32.54 -1.10 -7.01
C GLU A 105 32.35 -0.44 -8.39
N VAL A 106 33.01 0.69 -8.66
CA VAL A 106 32.92 1.39 -9.94
C VAL A 106 34.32 1.81 -10.38
N ASP A 107 34.77 1.33 -11.54
CA ASP A 107 36.00 1.86 -12.16
C ASP A 107 35.78 3.31 -12.63
N GLU A 108 36.87 4.05 -12.92
CA GLU A 108 36.84 5.46 -13.33
C GLU A 108 35.95 5.73 -14.59
N ASP A 109 35.53 4.67 -15.28
CA ASP A 109 34.69 4.69 -16.49
C ASP A 109 33.21 4.31 -16.24
N GLY A 110 32.78 4.00 -15.01
CA GLY A 110 31.38 3.74 -14.70
C GLY A 110 30.89 2.33 -15.07
N GLN A 111 31.79 1.37 -15.28
CA GLN A 111 31.46 -0.04 -15.49
C GLN A 111 31.49 -0.81 -14.17
N GLN A 112 30.55 -1.74 -14.01
CA GLN A 112 30.66 -2.76 -12.97
C GLN A 112 31.90 -3.62 -13.28
N THR A 113 32.75 -3.80 -12.27
CA THR A 113 34.01 -4.54 -12.37
C THR A 113 33.82 -5.94 -12.97
N ASP A 114 34.83 -6.37 -13.74
CA ASP A 114 34.95 -7.61 -14.51
C ASP A 114 34.28 -8.85 -13.82
N PRO A 115 33.37 -9.60 -14.48
CA PRO A 115 32.71 -10.78 -13.91
C PRO A 115 33.67 -11.83 -13.33
N ALA A 116 34.92 -11.87 -13.78
CA ALA A 116 35.95 -12.77 -13.25
C ALA A 116 36.43 -12.41 -11.83
N ALA A 117 36.34 -11.14 -11.41
CA ALA A 117 36.72 -10.68 -10.07
C ALA A 117 35.67 -11.02 -8.99
N GLN A 118 34.46 -11.45 -9.38
CA GLN A 118 33.38 -11.89 -8.48
C GLN A 118 33.58 -13.31 -7.91
N SER A 119 34.64 -14.01 -8.32
CA SER A 119 34.92 -15.40 -7.88
C SER A 119 35.85 -15.52 -6.67
N ALA A 120 36.39 -14.41 -6.16
CA ALA A 120 37.25 -14.39 -4.99
C ALA A 120 36.43 -14.11 -3.72
N SER A 121 36.62 -14.93 -2.67
CA SER A 121 35.99 -14.77 -1.35
C SER A 121 36.20 -13.35 -0.81
N LEU A 122 35.13 -12.70 -0.36
CA LEU A 122 35.20 -11.38 0.27
C LEU A 122 35.94 -11.45 1.61
N LEU A 123 35.94 -12.61 2.28
CA LEU A 123 36.69 -12.85 3.51
C LEU A 123 38.22 -12.71 3.29
N ASP A 124 38.72 -13.14 2.13
CA ASP A 124 40.15 -13.05 1.79
C ASP A 124 40.62 -11.61 1.59
N ARG A 125 39.68 -10.69 1.33
CA ARG A 125 39.91 -9.25 1.12
C ARG A 125 39.81 -8.43 2.40
N LEU A 126 39.50 -9.06 3.55
CA LEU A 126 39.38 -8.36 4.82
C LEU A 126 40.73 -7.81 5.29
N HIS A 127 40.70 -6.61 5.88
CA HIS A 127 41.85 -6.06 6.60
C HIS A 127 42.28 -7.01 7.76
N PRO A 128 43.57 -7.07 8.17
CA PRO A 128 44.02 -7.94 9.25
C PRO A 128 43.18 -7.89 10.54
N ASN A 129 42.68 -6.70 10.90
CA ASN A 129 41.80 -6.53 12.06
C ASN A 129 40.41 -7.19 11.88
N GLY A 130 39.90 -7.28 10.65
CA GLY A 130 38.67 -7.99 10.33
C GLY A 130 38.90 -9.51 10.31
N GLN A 131 40.00 -9.96 9.72
CA GLN A 131 40.42 -11.37 9.75
C GLN A 131 40.62 -11.88 11.19
N ALA A 132 41.22 -11.06 12.06
CA ALA A 132 41.39 -11.38 13.49
C ALA A 132 40.05 -11.53 14.22
N LEU A 133 39.06 -10.68 13.90
CA LEU A 133 37.71 -10.79 14.46
C LEU A 133 37.01 -12.08 13.98
N VAL A 134 37.12 -12.41 12.70
CA VAL A 134 36.58 -13.66 12.15
C VAL A 134 37.23 -14.87 12.82
N ALA A 135 38.55 -14.86 13.01
CA ALA A 135 39.26 -15.91 13.74
C ALA A 135 38.82 -16.01 15.21
N ALA A 136 38.56 -14.88 15.89
CA ALA A 136 38.02 -14.86 17.25
C ALA A 136 36.60 -15.45 17.32
N MET A 137 35.76 -15.18 16.31
CA MET A 137 34.43 -15.79 16.20
C MET A 137 34.51 -17.31 15.98
N HIS A 138 35.44 -17.77 15.15
CA HIS A 138 35.72 -19.20 14.92
C HIS A 138 36.14 -19.94 16.20
N ALA A 139 36.90 -19.29 17.06
CA ALA A 139 37.35 -19.85 18.32
C ALA A 139 36.23 -20.07 19.36
N GLN A 140 35.02 -19.54 19.10
CA GLN A 140 33.86 -19.66 19.98
C GLN A 140 32.90 -20.77 19.49
N PRO A 141 32.93 -21.98 20.09
CA PRO A 141 32.15 -23.13 19.60
C PRO A 141 30.64 -22.96 19.74
N GLU A 142 30.17 -22.07 20.62
CA GLU A 142 28.76 -21.81 20.90
C GLU A 142 28.45 -20.31 20.79
N LEU A 143 28.73 -19.69 19.64
CA LEU A 143 28.53 -18.26 19.43
C LEU A 143 27.07 -17.90 19.13
N THR A 144 26.58 -16.82 19.74
CA THR A 144 25.35 -16.13 19.33
C THR A 144 25.70 -14.82 18.63
N VAL A 145 25.15 -14.61 17.44
CA VAL A 145 25.32 -13.41 16.61
C VAL A 145 24.00 -12.67 16.53
N VAL A 146 23.97 -11.42 16.96
CA VAL A 146 22.81 -10.52 16.80
C VAL A 146 23.16 -9.44 15.78
N LEU A 147 22.36 -9.33 14.74
CA LEU A 147 22.50 -8.33 13.68
C LEU A 147 21.37 -7.31 13.84
N ASP A 148 21.67 -6.15 14.44
CA ASP A 148 20.69 -5.07 14.64
C ASP A 148 20.64 -4.15 13.42
N GLU A 149 19.43 -3.68 13.11
CA GLU A 149 19.10 -3.01 11.86
C GLU A 149 19.61 -3.78 10.62
N CYS A 150 19.36 -5.08 10.58
CA CYS A 150 19.92 -5.99 9.58
C CYS A 150 19.51 -5.67 8.14
N HIS A 151 18.54 -4.80 7.91
CA HIS A 151 18.19 -4.30 6.57
C HIS A 151 19.34 -3.48 5.94
N HIS A 152 20.20 -2.83 6.72
CA HIS A 152 21.41 -2.16 6.22
C HIS A 152 22.41 -3.16 5.62
N LEU A 153 22.22 -4.45 5.91
CA LEU A 153 23.09 -5.52 5.42
C LEU A 153 22.66 -6.05 4.07
N LEU A 154 21.47 -5.72 3.57
CA LEU A 154 20.93 -6.32 2.35
C LEU A 154 21.51 -5.73 1.06
N GLU A 155 22.59 -4.95 1.18
CA GLU A 155 23.40 -4.41 0.08
C GLU A 155 24.86 -4.91 0.25
N VAL A 156 25.85 -4.02 0.37
CA VAL A 156 27.30 -4.33 0.35
C VAL A 156 27.74 -5.38 1.38
N TRP A 157 27.13 -5.39 2.56
CA TRP A 157 27.54 -6.26 3.68
C TRP A 157 26.96 -7.67 3.63
N GLY A 158 25.89 -7.88 2.86
CA GLY A 158 25.09 -9.09 2.94
C GLY A 158 25.83 -10.30 2.43
N ARG A 159 26.53 -10.14 1.30
CA ARG A 159 27.37 -11.20 0.72
C ARG A 159 28.52 -11.59 1.64
N LEU A 160 29.20 -10.61 2.24
CA LEU A 160 30.25 -10.88 3.24
C LEU A 160 29.71 -11.67 4.43
N LEU A 161 28.51 -11.33 4.91
CA LEU A 161 27.89 -12.04 6.03
C LEU A 161 27.39 -13.43 5.64
N VAL A 162 26.92 -13.65 4.42
CA VAL A 162 26.61 -15.00 3.91
C VAL A 162 27.86 -15.87 3.97
N GLU A 163 29.00 -15.39 3.46
CA GLU A 163 30.28 -16.11 3.51
C GLU A 163 30.72 -16.37 4.96
N LEU A 164 30.73 -15.34 5.83
CA LEU A 164 31.12 -15.48 7.23
C LEU A 164 30.24 -16.52 7.95
N LEU A 165 28.91 -16.41 7.83
CA LEU A 165 27.97 -17.29 8.51
C LEU A 165 27.96 -18.72 7.93
N ALA A 166 28.47 -18.92 6.72
CA ALA A 166 28.72 -20.25 6.16
C ALA A 166 29.94 -20.93 6.81
N GLU A 167 30.94 -20.17 7.26
CA GLU A 167 32.10 -20.71 7.97
C GLU A 167 31.81 -21.05 9.45
N ILE A 168 30.80 -20.44 10.07
CA ILE A 168 30.36 -20.71 11.45
C ILE A 168 28.93 -21.27 11.53
N PRO A 169 28.63 -22.42 10.89
CA PRO A 169 27.26 -22.96 10.79
C PRO A 169 26.63 -23.32 12.15
N GLN A 170 27.45 -23.51 13.18
CA GLN A 170 27.02 -23.79 14.55
C GLN A 170 26.46 -22.55 15.28
N ALA A 171 26.77 -21.33 14.80
CA ALA A 171 26.37 -20.11 15.46
C ALA A 171 24.85 -19.88 15.40
N ARG A 172 24.28 -19.36 16.48
CA ARG A 172 22.88 -18.90 16.51
C ARG A 172 22.83 -17.47 15.97
N VAL A 173 21.99 -17.20 14.98
CA VAL A 173 21.92 -15.89 14.33
C VAL A 173 20.52 -15.30 14.50
N LEU A 174 20.46 -14.08 15.02
CA LEU A 174 19.24 -13.29 15.14
C LEU A 174 19.38 -11.99 14.33
N GLY A 175 18.58 -11.83 13.28
CA GLY A 175 18.40 -10.56 12.60
C GLY A 175 17.27 -9.75 13.24
N LEU A 176 17.53 -8.49 13.60
CA LEU A 176 16.54 -7.54 14.11
C LEU A 176 16.40 -6.38 13.12
N THR A 177 15.18 -6.03 12.75
CA THR A 177 14.91 -4.87 11.87
C THR A 177 13.57 -4.24 12.16
N ALA A 178 13.40 -2.98 11.75
CA ALA A 178 12.10 -2.31 11.68
C ALA A 178 11.48 -2.32 10.27
N THR A 179 12.22 -2.77 9.27
CA THR A 179 11.80 -2.75 7.87
C THR A 179 10.92 -3.97 7.57
N PRO A 180 9.68 -3.80 7.11
CA PRO A 180 8.78 -4.91 6.80
C PRO A 180 9.30 -5.79 5.64
N PRO A 181 9.04 -7.11 5.65
CA PRO A 181 9.47 -8.00 4.58
C PRO A 181 8.92 -7.63 3.20
N ASP A 182 7.68 -7.12 3.14
CA ASP A 182 7.00 -6.79 1.88
C ASP A 182 7.60 -5.57 1.18
N SER A 183 8.48 -4.84 1.87
CA SER A 183 9.17 -3.67 1.35
C SER A 183 10.53 -3.98 0.72
N LEU A 184 10.95 -5.25 0.74
CA LEU A 184 12.22 -5.72 0.20
C LEU A 184 12.10 -6.03 -1.30
N SER A 185 13.12 -5.66 -2.09
CA SER A 185 13.25 -6.10 -3.48
C SER A 185 13.37 -7.63 -3.57
N VAL A 186 13.20 -8.19 -4.77
CA VAL A 186 13.36 -9.65 -5.01
C VAL A 186 14.74 -10.12 -4.53
N GLU A 187 15.80 -9.42 -4.94
CA GLU A 187 17.18 -9.75 -4.56
C GLU A 187 17.40 -9.69 -3.04
N GLN A 188 16.86 -8.66 -2.38
CA GLN A 188 16.96 -8.52 -0.93
C GLN A 188 16.18 -9.61 -0.19
N ARG A 189 15.03 -10.06 -0.70
CA ARG A 189 14.25 -11.17 -0.12
C ARG A 189 15.01 -12.48 -0.22
N ASP A 190 15.63 -12.76 -1.36
CA ASP A 190 16.44 -13.98 -1.55
C ASP A 190 17.62 -13.99 -0.57
N LEU A 191 18.30 -12.84 -0.43
CA LEU A 191 19.40 -12.68 0.52
C LEU A 191 18.95 -12.82 1.98
N VAL A 192 17.79 -12.27 2.36
CA VAL A 192 17.21 -12.47 3.70
C VAL A 192 16.89 -13.94 3.94
N ALA A 193 16.29 -14.62 2.96
CA ALA A 193 15.96 -16.03 3.05
C ALA A 193 17.23 -16.89 3.24
N GLU A 194 18.33 -16.54 2.57
CA GLU A 194 19.62 -17.19 2.74
C GLU A 194 20.25 -16.91 4.12
N LEU A 195 20.26 -15.64 4.56
CA LEU A 195 20.87 -15.22 5.83
C LEU A 195 20.09 -15.70 7.06
N PHE A 196 18.76 -15.71 7.00
CA PHE A 196 17.90 -15.88 8.18
C PHE A 196 16.82 -16.95 8.05
N GLY A 197 16.46 -17.38 6.82
CA GLY A 197 15.31 -18.24 6.56
C GLY A 197 13.97 -17.51 6.70
N GLU A 198 12.91 -18.24 7.04
CA GLU A 198 11.58 -17.66 7.26
C GLU A 198 11.54 -16.73 8.48
N THR A 199 10.79 -15.64 8.36
CA THR A 199 10.50 -14.70 9.44
C THR A 199 9.95 -15.43 10.67
N ALA A 200 10.63 -15.32 11.80
CA ALA A 200 10.19 -15.95 13.05
C ALA A 200 9.00 -15.19 13.66
N TYR A 201 9.05 -13.86 13.62
CA TYR A 201 7.99 -13.00 14.13
C TYR A 201 8.05 -11.62 13.50
N ALA A 202 6.89 -11.02 13.23
CA ALA A 202 6.77 -9.62 12.82
C ALA A 202 5.63 -8.97 13.58
N ALA A 203 5.89 -7.81 14.20
CA ALA A 203 4.84 -6.95 14.74
C ALA A 203 4.63 -5.74 13.83
N THR A 204 3.38 -5.34 13.64
CA THR A 204 3.06 -4.16 12.85
C THR A 204 3.06 -2.88 13.70
N ILE A 205 3.21 -1.72 13.06
CA ILE A 205 3.08 -0.41 13.73
C ILE A 205 1.68 -0.27 14.38
N PRO A 206 0.57 -0.58 13.70
CA PRO A 206 -0.76 -0.57 14.31
C PRO A 206 -0.88 -1.42 15.57
N ALA A 207 -0.32 -2.63 15.58
CA ALA A 207 -0.29 -3.47 16.77
C ALA A 207 0.45 -2.79 17.93
N ALA A 208 1.62 -2.21 17.66
CA ALA A 208 2.41 -1.49 18.66
C ALA A 208 1.67 -0.27 19.24
N VAL A 209 0.87 0.44 18.44
CA VAL A 209 0.01 1.53 18.91
C VAL A 209 -1.16 1.01 19.75
N ARG A 210 -1.84 -0.05 19.28
CA ARG A 210 -2.96 -0.68 19.99
C ARG A 210 -2.55 -1.24 21.36
N GLU A 211 -1.31 -1.69 21.49
CA GLU A 211 -0.73 -2.10 22.78
C GLU A 211 -0.34 -0.92 23.70
N GLY A 212 -0.38 0.32 23.22
CA GLY A 212 0.06 1.52 23.96
C GLY A 212 1.58 1.65 24.06
N THR A 213 2.32 1.00 23.17
CA THR A 213 3.79 1.01 23.16
C THR A 213 4.36 2.10 22.28
N LEU A 214 3.57 2.51 21.28
CA LEU A 214 3.74 3.70 20.46
C LEU A 214 2.53 4.62 20.63
N ALA A 215 2.75 5.92 20.47
CA ALA A 215 1.70 6.92 20.51
C ALA A 215 0.73 6.74 19.32
N PRO A 216 -0.58 6.92 19.52
CA PRO A 216 -1.53 7.10 18.43
C PRO A 216 -1.04 8.13 17.43
N PHE A 217 -1.33 7.95 16.14
CA PHE A 217 -0.85 8.88 15.12
C PHE A 217 -1.76 9.02 13.90
N GLY A 218 -1.61 10.14 13.21
CA GLY A 218 -2.26 10.44 11.94
C GLY A 218 -1.26 10.95 10.89
N GLU A 219 -1.59 10.72 9.64
CA GLU A 219 -0.81 11.14 8.49
C GLU A 219 -1.63 12.15 7.68
N LEU A 220 -1.01 13.26 7.33
CA LEU A 220 -1.63 14.41 6.66
C LEU A 220 -0.77 14.85 5.48
N VAL A 221 -1.41 15.46 4.48
CA VAL A 221 -0.75 16.01 3.31
C VAL A 221 -1.00 17.51 3.19
N TRP A 222 -0.03 18.26 2.69
CA TRP A 222 -0.24 19.62 2.22
C TRP A 222 0.12 19.72 0.76
N LEU A 223 -0.86 20.02 -0.08
CA LEU A 223 -0.69 20.15 -1.53
C LEU A 223 -0.45 21.61 -1.90
N THR A 224 0.60 21.86 -2.69
CA THR A 224 0.92 23.18 -3.21
C THR A 224 1.30 23.10 -4.69
N THR A 225 1.16 24.22 -5.38
CA THR A 225 1.79 24.44 -6.68
C THR A 225 3.14 25.14 -6.51
N PRO A 226 4.02 25.11 -7.52
CA PRO A 226 5.22 25.94 -7.54
C PRO A 226 4.87 27.43 -7.43
N THR A 227 5.86 28.26 -7.07
CA THR A 227 5.69 29.73 -7.08
C THR A 227 5.48 30.25 -8.50
N SER A 228 5.12 31.54 -8.65
CA SER A 228 4.96 32.17 -9.97
C SER A 228 6.23 32.03 -10.81
N ASP A 229 7.38 32.34 -10.23
CA ASP A 229 8.67 32.35 -10.92
C ASP A 229 9.10 30.94 -11.34
N GLU A 230 8.85 29.95 -10.47
CA GLU A 230 9.07 28.53 -10.76
C GLU A 230 8.13 28.03 -11.87
N THR A 231 6.87 28.48 -11.86
CA THR A 231 5.85 28.11 -12.85
C THR A 231 6.20 28.65 -14.24
N ASP A 232 6.61 29.91 -14.32
CA ASP A 232 7.02 30.54 -15.59
C ASP A 232 8.21 29.81 -16.22
N TRP A 233 9.18 29.38 -15.39
CA TRP A 233 10.29 28.57 -15.86
C TRP A 233 9.87 27.16 -16.32
N LEU A 234 8.97 26.50 -15.56
CA LEU A 234 8.43 25.18 -15.92
C LEU A 234 7.66 25.22 -17.25
N ALA A 235 6.94 26.31 -17.53
CA ALA A 235 6.29 26.53 -18.82
C ALA A 235 7.30 26.57 -19.97
N GLY A 236 8.45 27.23 -19.80
CA GLY A 236 9.52 27.27 -20.79
C GLY A 236 10.18 25.91 -21.07
N GLU A 237 10.34 25.05 -20.05
CA GLU A 237 10.84 23.68 -20.28
C GLU A 237 9.80 22.75 -20.93
N THR A 238 8.50 23.07 -20.81
CA THR A 238 7.40 22.28 -21.38
C THR A 238 7.40 22.34 -22.91
N GLU A 239 7.84 23.45 -23.52
CA GLU A 239 7.87 23.63 -24.98
C GLU A 239 8.63 22.49 -25.69
N ARG A 240 9.81 22.09 -25.18
CA ARG A 240 10.62 21.02 -25.78
C ARG A 240 9.96 19.65 -25.73
N PHE A 241 9.22 19.37 -24.66
CA PHE A 241 8.47 18.12 -24.58
C PHE A 241 7.29 18.13 -25.55
N LEU A 242 6.59 19.26 -25.67
CA LEU A 242 5.51 19.40 -26.63
C LEU A 242 6.00 19.29 -28.07
N GLU A 243 7.18 19.85 -28.39
CA GLU A 243 7.87 19.64 -29.67
C GLU A 243 8.14 18.15 -29.90
N MET A 244 8.73 17.46 -28.94
CA MET A 244 8.98 16.01 -29.05
C MET A 244 7.70 15.20 -29.23
N VAL A 245 6.62 15.50 -28.49
CA VAL A 245 5.32 14.83 -28.66
C VAL A 245 4.71 15.14 -30.02
N THR A 246 4.89 16.37 -30.52
CA THR A 246 4.43 16.76 -31.85
C THR A 246 5.17 15.96 -32.92
N ASP A 247 6.50 15.86 -32.84
CA ASP A 247 7.32 15.03 -33.72
C ASP A 247 6.90 13.55 -33.65
N LEU A 248 6.72 13.00 -32.45
CA LEU A 248 6.31 11.60 -32.25
C LEU A 248 4.90 11.30 -32.78
N THR A 249 4.03 12.30 -32.87
CA THR A 249 2.66 12.13 -33.39
C THR A 249 2.55 12.45 -34.88
N ASP A 250 3.63 12.94 -35.51
CA ASP A 250 3.70 13.18 -36.95
C ASP A 250 3.76 11.85 -37.73
N PRO A 251 2.80 11.59 -38.66
CA PRO A 251 2.80 10.41 -39.51
C PRO A 251 3.98 10.28 -40.48
N SER A 252 4.83 11.31 -40.59
CA SER A 252 6.04 11.30 -41.42
C SER A 252 7.34 11.06 -40.62
N PHE A 253 7.25 10.95 -39.30
CA PHE A 253 8.41 10.79 -38.43
C PHE A 253 8.86 9.33 -38.33
N GLY A 254 10.02 9.04 -38.94
CA GLY A 254 10.55 7.67 -39.08
C GLY A 254 9.90 6.88 -40.22
N SER A 255 10.42 5.69 -40.52
CA SER A 255 9.93 4.80 -41.57
C SER A 255 8.59 4.16 -41.21
N VAL A 256 8.38 3.82 -39.94
CA VAL A 256 7.10 3.40 -39.37
C VAL A 256 6.74 4.39 -38.26
N PRO A 257 5.69 5.21 -38.45
CA PRO A 257 5.32 6.24 -37.46
C PRO A 257 5.04 5.63 -36.09
N PHE A 258 5.43 6.34 -35.03
CA PHE A 258 5.38 5.84 -33.66
C PHE A 258 4.01 5.29 -33.24
N LEU A 259 2.93 6.04 -33.42
CA LEU A 259 1.58 5.57 -33.06
C LEU A 259 1.14 4.36 -33.92
N HIS A 260 1.58 4.31 -35.18
CA HIS A 260 1.28 3.17 -36.06
C HIS A 260 2.05 1.91 -35.63
N TRP A 261 3.31 2.07 -35.21
CA TRP A 261 4.10 0.99 -34.60
C TRP A 261 3.39 0.43 -33.36
N LEU A 262 2.95 1.31 -32.45
CA LEU A 262 2.23 0.90 -31.24
C LEU A 262 0.90 0.20 -31.56
N ASP A 263 0.12 0.71 -32.51
CA ASP A 263 -1.14 0.10 -32.95
C ASP A 263 -0.91 -1.30 -33.54
N GLN A 264 0.11 -1.48 -34.38
CA GLN A 264 0.48 -2.79 -34.93
C GLN A 264 0.93 -3.77 -33.84
N ARG A 265 1.79 -3.30 -32.92
CA ARG A 265 2.41 -4.13 -31.89
C ARG A 265 1.44 -4.53 -30.78
N PHE A 266 0.60 -3.60 -30.32
CA PHE A 266 -0.21 -3.81 -29.11
C PHE A 266 -1.71 -3.95 -29.38
N VAL A 267 -2.26 -3.28 -30.41
CA VAL A 267 -3.71 -3.28 -30.66
C VAL A 267 -4.10 -4.35 -31.68
N ARG A 268 -3.57 -4.26 -32.90
CA ARG A 268 -3.88 -5.19 -34.00
C ARG A 268 -3.19 -6.54 -33.84
N ARG A 269 -1.96 -6.55 -33.31
CA ARG A 269 -1.17 -7.75 -32.93
C ARG A 269 -1.06 -8.82 -34.03
N SER A 270 -1.17 -8.44 -35.30
CA SER A 270 -1.08 -9.36 -36.44
C SER A 270 -0.28 -8.74 -37.58
N ALA A 271 0.87 -9.37 -37.83
CA ALA A 271 1.51 -9.43 -39.13
C ALA A 271 1.90 -10.92 -39.34
N ASP A 272 1.48 -11.50 -40.45
CA ASP A 272 2.01 -12.77 -40.99
C ASP A 272 1.65 -14.11 -40.31
N GLY A 273 0.41 -14.29 -39.85
CA GLY A 273 -0.14 -15.64 -39.59
C GLY A 273 0.39 -16.36 -38.34
N THR A 274 1.13 -15.68 -37.48
CA THR A 274 1.53 -16.14 -36.14
C THR A 274 0.40 -16.00 -35.13
N GLU A 275 0.37 -16.90 -34.14
CA GLU A 275 -0.61 -16.91 -33.05
C GLU A 275 -0.56 -15.58 -32.25
N VAL A 276 -1.70 -14.89 -32.15
CA VAL A 276 -1.80 -13.58 -31.46
C VAL A 276 -1.49 -13.78 -29.98
N VAL A 277 -0.44 -13.13 -29.47
CA VAL A 277 -0.10 -13.15 -28.04
C VAL A 277 -1.25 -12.53 -27.24
N PRO A 278 -1.88 -13.29 -26.31
CA PRO A 278 -2.95 -12.76 -25.47
C PRO A 278 -2.47 -11.60 -24.59
N TRP A 279 -3.32 -10.61 -24.32
CA TRP A 279 -2.96 -9.41 -23.56
C TRP A 279 -2.39 -9.73 -22.17
N TYR A 280 -2.97 -10.72 -21.47
CA TYR A 280 -2.51 -11.11 -20.14
C TYR A 280 -1.02 -11.52 -20.11
N LYS A 281 -0.47 -12.07 -21.21
CA LYS A 281 0.96 -12.40 -21.29
C LYS A 281 1.81 -11.14 -21.35
N ILE A 282 1.39 -10.13 -22.11
CA ILE A 282 2.08 -8.83 -22.16
C ILE A 282 2.03 -8.16 -20.78
N GLU A 283 0.87 -8.22 -20.12
CA GLU A 283 0.72 -7.67 -18.77
C GLU A 283 1.58 -8.40 -17.72
N GLN A 284 1.79 -9.71 -17.86
CA GLN A 284 2.67 -10.51 -17.00
C GLN A 284 4.16 -10.30 -17.31
N GLU A 285 4.54 -10.26 -18.59
CA GLU A 285 5.94 -10.16 -19.03
C GLU A 285 6.47 -8.72 -18.96
N ALA A 286 5.61 -7.73 -19.22
CA ALA A 286 5.97 -6.32 -19.29
C ALA A 286 4.85 -5.42 -18.70
N PRO A 287 4.59 -5.49 -17.37
CA PRO A 287 3.49 -4.77 -16.72
C PRO A 287 3.57 -3.26 -16.91
N ASP A 288 4.76 -2.66 -16.84
CA ASP A 288 4.95 -1.22 -17.02
C ASP A 288 4.59 -0.75 -18.44
N VAL A 289 4.91 -1.57 -19.46
CA VAL A 289 4.56 -1.30 -20.86
C VAL A 289 3.07 -1.46 -21.08
N ALA A 290 2.47 -2.53 -20.55
CA ALA A 290 1.03 -2.76 -20.60
C ALA A 290 0.25 -1.58 -19.97
N ARG A 291 0.69 -1.11 -18.81
CA ARG A 291 0.13 0.08 -18.14
C ARG A 291 0.27 1.34 -19.00
N ALA A 292 1.44 1.58 -19.60
CA ALA A 292 1.68 2.73 -20.46
C ALA A 292 0.74 2.72 -21.69
N VAL A 293 0.59 1.58 -22.38
CA VAL A 293 -0.35 1.41 -23.50
C VAL A 293 -1.79 1.70 -23.08
N LEU A 294 -2.21 1.22 -21.90
CA LEU A 294 -3.57 1.44 -21.42
C LEU A 294 -3.83 2.89 -20.99
N ARG A 295 -2.82 3.60 -20.49
CA ARG A 295 -2.89 5.06 -20.28
C ARG A 295 -2.94 5.82 -21.59
N PHE A 296 -2.22 5.38 -22.63
CA PHE A 296 -2.32 5.94 -23.98
C PHE A 296 -3.72 5.75 -24.57
N HIS A 297 -4.34 4.60 -24.34
CA HIS A 297 -5.74 4.38 -24.69
C HIS A 297 -6.67 5.34 -23.93
N ASN A 298 -6.52 5.48 -22.62
CA ASN A 298 -7.28 6.44 -21.81
C ASN A 298 -7.09 7.90 -22.30
N GLY A 299 -5.88 8.24 -22.75
CA GLY A 299 -5.55 9.52 -23.37
C GLY A 299 -6.07 9.70 -24.81
N GLY A 300 -6.71 8.69 -25.40
CA GLY A 300 -7.24 8.74 -26.77
C GLY A 300 -6.21 8.56 -27.88
N LEU A 301 -4.98 8.15 -27.55
CA LEU A 301 -3.87 7.98 -28.51
C LEU A 301 -3.87 6.60 -29.19
N LEU A 302 -4.49 5.59 -28.56
CA LEU A 302 -4.56 4.21 -29.06
C LEU A 302 -5.98 3.63 -28.89
N GLY A 303 -6.33 2.67 -29.74
CA GLY A 303 -7.48 1.79 -29.49
C GLY A 303 -7.23 0.87 -28.29
N LEU A 304 -8.29 0.41 -27.63
CA LEU A 304 -8.16 -0.56 -26.53
C LEU A 304 -7.61 -1.88 -27.09
N PRO A 305 -6.45 -2.38 -26.63
CA PRO A 305 -5.95 -3.68 -27.06
C PRO A 305 -6.97 -4.79 -26.78
N THR A 306 -7.18 -5.70 -27.73
CA THR A 306 -8.19 -6.75 -27.55
C THR A 306 -7.86 -7.64 -26.35
N GLY A 307 -8.76 -7.69 -25.37
CA GLY A 307 -8.58 -8.41 -24.10
C GLY A 307 -7.90 -7.62 -22.99
N ALA A 308 -7.60 -6.34 -23.19
CA ALA A 308 -7.13 -5.45 -22.13
C ALA A 308 -8.28 -4.77 -21.37
N ARG A 309 -8.03 -4.38 -20.11
CA ARG A 309 -9.00 -3.72 -19.21
C ARG A 309 -8.41 -2.44 -18.62
N LEU A 310 -9.21 -1.37 -18.62
CA LEU A 310 -8.88 -0.15 -17.86
C LEU A 310 -9.19 -0.36 -16.37
N ARG A 311 -8.16 -0.27 -15.53
CA ARG A 311 -8.25 -0.21 -14.05
C ARG A 311 -8.03 1.23 -13.59
N GLU A 312 -8.18 1.50 -12.29
CA GLU A 312 -7.88 2.82 -11.70
C GLU A 312 -6.51 3.34 -12.16
N GLU A 313 -5.49 2.48 -12.16
CA GLU A 313 -4.11 2.81 -12.54
C GLU A 313 -3.93 3.31 -13.98
N HIS A 314 -4.88 2.98 -14.86
CA HIS A 314 -4.90 3.34 -16.27
C HIS A 314 -5.67 4.64 -16.54
N ARG A 315 -6.46 5.13 -15.57
CA ARG A 315 -7.32 6.33 -15.70
C ARG A 315 -6.59 7.64 -15.43
N ALA A 316 -5.29 7.65 -15.70
CA ALA A 316 -4.44 8.84 -15.65
C ALA A 316 -4.07 9.25 -17.07
N ARG A 317 -3.67 10.52 -17.25
CA ARG A 317 -3.01 10.93 -18.50
C ARG A 317 -1.66 10.21 -18.63
N PRO A 318 -1.20 9.89 -19.85
CA PRO A 318 0.14 9.36 -20.05
C PRO A 318 1.21 10.27 -19.42
N THR A 319 2.02 9.71 -18.53
CA THR A 319 3.14 10.40 -17.89
C THR A 319 4.36 10.44 -18.81
N ALA A 320 5.35 11.28 -18.49
CA ALA A 320 6.63 11.27 -19.22
C ALA A 320 7.27 9.88 -19.26
N ASP A 321 7.16 9.14 -18.15
CA ASP A 321 7.68 7.78 -18.00
C ASP A 321 6.94 6.81 -18.94
N ASP A 322 5.61 6.93 -19.05
CA ASP A 322 4.81 6.13 -20.00
C ASP A 322 5.23 6.40 -21.45
N TRP A 323 5.43 7.67 -21.83
CA TRP A 323 5.93 8.03 -23.16
C TRP A 323 7.31 7.42 -23.42
N VAL A 324 8.23 7.55 -22.47
CA VAL A 324 9.60 7.06 -22.62
C VAL A 324 9.65 5.54 -22.73
N LEU A 325 8.84 4.80 -21.97
CA LEU A 325 8.77 3.34 -22.08
C LEU A 325 8.36 2.89 -23.49
N LEU A 326 7.36 3.55 -24.08
CA LEU A 326 6.88 3.20 -25.42
C LEU A 326 7.84 3.67 -26.52
N VAL A 327 8.47 4.85 -26.36
CA VAL A 327 9.51 5.33 -27.27
C VAL A 327 10.74 4.42 -27.21
N ASP A 328 11.15 3.94 -26.03
CA ASP A 328 12.25 3.00 -25.89
C ASP A 328 11.95 1.67 -26.61
N ASP A 329 10.72 1.16 -26.51
CA ASP A 329 10.26 0.00 -27.27
C ASP A 329 10.35 0.24 -28.78
N TRP A 330 9.89 1.40 -29.27
CA TRP A 330 9.95 1.77 -30.68
C TRP A 330 11.40 1.92 -31.19
N VAL A 331 12.26 2.62 -30.44
CA VAL A 331 13.67 2.81 -30.80
C VAL A 331 14.37 1.46 -30.94
N ARG A 332 14.26 0.57 -29.94
CA ARG A 332 14.95 -0.73 -29.95
C ARG A 332 14.41 -1.71 -30.99
N ASN A 333 13.09 -1.72 -31.19
CA ASN A 333 12.44 -2.76 -31.97
C ASN A 333 12.13 -2.36 -33.41
N CYS A 334 12.18 -1.07 -33.73
CA CYS A 334 11.93 -0.52 -35.07
C CYS A 334 13.14 0.31 -35.55
N LEU A 335 13.41 1.47 -34.96
CA LEU A 335 14.37 2.44 -35.51
C LEU A 335 15.82 1.93 -35.59
N THR A 336 16.28 1.13 -34.62
CA THR A 336 17.65 0.61 -34.64
C THR A 336 17.83 -0.66 -35.48
N LYS A 337 16.76 -1.17 -36.12
CA LYS A 337 16.81 -2.38 -36.95
C LYS A 337 16.89 -2.09 -38.45
N THR A 338 16.85 -0.82 -38.84
CA THR A 338 16.81 -0.35 -40.22
C THR A 338 18.00 0.59 -40.49
N ASP A 339 18.59 0.49 -41.67
CA ASP A 339 19.64 1.42 -42.14
C ASP A 339 19.04 2.65 -42.86
N SER A 340 17.79 3.00 -42.55
CA SER A 340 17.08 4.12 -43.19
C SER A 340 17.59 5.45 -42.67
N ALA A 341 17.90 6.39 -43.58
CA ALA A 341 18.30 7.74 -43.21
C ALA A 341 17.26 8.45 -42.31
N GLY A 342 15.96 8.23 -42.56
CA GLY A 342 14.88 8.81 -41.77
C GLY A 342 14.76 8.23 -40.36
N ASP A 343 15.14 6.96 -40.15
CA ASP A 343 15.12 6.33 -38.83
C ASP A 343 16.31 6.77 -37.97
N LEU A 344 17.48 6.97 -38.60
CA LEU A 344 18.66 7.56 -37.97
C LEU A 344 18.38 9.00 -37.51
N GLU A 345 17.76 9.82 -38.37
CA GLU A 345 17.36 11.18 -38.05
C GLU A 345 16.32 11.22 -36.92
N ALA A 346 15.32 10.34 -36.94
CA ALA A 346 14.33 10.25 -35.88
C ALA A 346 14.97 9.87 -34.53
N ALA A 347 15.88 8.88 -34.53
CA ALA A 347 16.60 8.46 -33.33
C ALA A 347 17.52 9.57 -32.77
N GLU A 348 18.13 10.39 -33.64
CA GLU A 348 18.92 11.57 -33.24
C GLU A 348 18.05 12.65 -32.60
N ARG A 349 16.90 13.00 -33.19
CA ARG A 349 15.98 13.98 -32.57
C ARG A 349 15.47 13.52 -31.21
N ILE A 350 15.12 12.24 -31.07
CA ILE A 350 14.73 11.66 -29.77
C ILE A 350 15.88 11.79 -28.77
N ARG A 351 17.12 11.46 -29.18
CA ARG A 351 18.30 11.58 -28.31
C ARG A 351 18.49 13.00 -27.80
N ASP A 352 18.24 14.00 -28.63
CA ASP A 352 18.40 15.42 -28.29
C ASP A 352 17.26 15.96 -27.42
N ALA A 353 16.05 15.43 -27.56
CA ALA A 353 14.88 15.84 -26.79
C ALA A 353 14.84 15.25 -25.36
N LEU A 354 15.27 13.99 -25.20
CA LEU A 354 15.19 13.24 -23.92
C LEU A 354 15.82 13.95 -22.69
N PRO A 355 16.96 14.67 -22.80
CA PRO A 355 17.54 15.37 -21.65
C PRO A 355 16.63 16.41 -21.00
N SER A 356 15.73 17.05 -21.76
CA SER A 356 14.80 18.06 -21.23
C SER A 356 13.81 17.47 -20.21
N ILE A 357 13.36 16.24 -20.44
CA ILE A 357 12.50 15.48 -19.52
C ILE A 357 13.29 14.58 -18.56
N GLY A 358 14.61 14.75 -18.50
CA GLY A 358 15.49 14.02 -17.58
C GLY A 358 15.69 12.56 -17.97
N TYR A 359 15.84 12.26 -19.25
CA TYR A 359 16.23 10.95 -19.77
C TYR A 359 17.43 11.06 -20.71
N ARG A 360 18.12 9.94 -20.93
CA ARG A 360 19.20 9.83 -21.91
C ARG A 360 19.09 8.53 -22.68
N LEU A 361 19.26 8.60 -24.00
CA LEU A 361 19.35 7.40 -24.83
C LEU A 361 20.77 6.81 -24.74
N THR A 362 20.87 5.56 -24.30
CA THR A 362 22.12 4.78 -24.24
C THR A 362 22.08 3.65 -25.27
N ARG A 363 23.19 2.92 -25.45
CA ARG A 363 23.21 1.69 -26.26
C ARG A 363 22.25 0.62 -25.73
N ALA A 364 22.01 0.61 -24.42
CA ALA A 364 21.06 -0.28 -23.75
C ALA A 364 19.64 0.33 -23.65
N GLY A 365 19.33 1.33 -24.49
CA GLY A 365 18.06 2.06 -24.55
C GLY A 365 17.97 3.24 -23.60
N ILE A 366 16.77 3.75 -23.37
CA ILE A 366 16.54 4.97 -22.61
C ILE A 366 16.72 4.72 -21.12
N ARG A 367 17.43 5.63 -20.44
CA ARG A 367 17.70 5.60 -19.00
C ARG A 367 17.31 6.92 -18.35
N ALA A 368 16.78 6.85 -17.14
CA ALA A 368 16.52 8.05 -16.34
C ALA A 368 17.81 8.80 -16.05
N GLY A 369 17.75 10.13 -16.12
CA GLY A 369 18.79 11.06 -15.75
C GLY A 369 18.34 12.01 -14.64
N ARG A 370 19.20 12.96 -14.26
CA ARG A 370 18.83 14.02 -13.31
C ARG A 370 17.84 14.97 -14.00
N SER A 371 16.62 15.06 -13.47
CA SER A 371 15.59 15.97 -13.98
C SER A 371 15.67 17.33 -13.26
N PRO A 372 15.86 18.44 -13.99
CA PRO A 372 15.78 19.78 -13.42
C PRO A 372 14.41 20.09 -12.80
N VAL A 373 13.32 19.63 -13.45
CA VAL A 373 11.94 19.76 -12.98
C VAL A 373 11.74 19.10 -11.63
N ASP A 374 12.24 17.87 -11.48
CA ASP A 374 12.16 17.15 -10.21
C ASP A 374 12.85 17.91 -9.06
N ARG A 375 13.95 18.60 -9.35
CA ARG A 375 14.65 19.45 -8.38
C ARG A 375 13.84 20.68 -7.99
N VAL A 376 13.18 21.34 -8.95
CA VAL A 376 12.30 22.50 -8.69
C VAL A 376 11.14 22.08 -7.80
N LEU A 377 10.43 21.01 -8.14
CA LEU A 377 9.30 20.53 -7.33
C LEU A 377 9.75 20.09 -5.93
N ALA A 378 10.88 19.39 -5.82
CA ALA A 378 11.42 18.93 -4.53
C ALA A 378 11.78 20.09 -3.59
N ARG A 379 12.26 21.22 -4.14
CA ARG A 379 12.87 22.33 -3.39
C ARG A 379 12.09 23.64 -3.50
N SER A 380 10.87 23.58 -4.04
CA SER A 380 10.03 24.74 -4.30
C SER A 380 9.86 25.59 -3.04
N ALA A 381 9.98 26.91 -3.16
CA ALA A 381 9.78 27.83 -2.04
C ALA A 381 8.36 27.75 -1.46
N ALA A 382 7.38 27.37 -2.29
CA ALA A 382 6.00 27.16 -1.85
C ALA A 382 5.89 26.04 -0.78
N LYS A 383 6.82 25.09 -0.75
CA LYS A 383 6.87 24.07 0.31
C LYS A 383 7.29 24.68 1.64
N THR A 384 8.16 25.69 1.63
CA THR A 384 8.57 26.42 2.84
C THR A 384 7.43 27.31 3.35
N ASP A 385 6.68 27.96 2.46
CA ASP A 385 5.49 28.72 2.83
C ASP A 385 4.42 27.83 3.48
N ALA A 386 4.21 26.62 2.94
CA ALA A 386 3.33 25.63 3.54
C ALA A 386 3.72 25.25 4.98
N VAL A 387 5.02 25.23 5.31
CA VAL A 387 5.47 24.96 6.69
C VAL A 387 4.96 26.04 7.64
N VAL A 388 4.94 27.31 7.25
CA VAL A 388 4.41 28.40 8.09
C VAL A 388 2.94 28.16 8.43
N GLU A 389 2.13 27.78 7.44
CA GLU A 389 0.71 27.48 7.63
C GLU A 389 0.50 26.27 8.55
N ILE A 390 1.26 25.19 8.34
CA ILE A 390 1.19 23.98 9.18
C ILE A 390 1.61 24.29 10.62
N VAL A 391 2.72 25.03 10.81
CA VAL A 391 3.21 25.43 12.14
C VAL A 391 2.17 26.30 12.86
N ARG A 392 1.55 27.25 12.15
CA ARG A 392 0.48 28.10 12.69
C ARG A 392 -0.71 27.25 13.15
N ALA A 393 -1.16 26.32 12.31
CA ALA A 393 -2.28 25.44 12.63
C ALA A 393 -1.98 24.53 13.83
N GLU A 394 -0.81 23.90 13.87
CA GLU A 394 -0.39 23.04 14.97
C GLU A 394 -0.25 23.82 16.29
N SER A 395 0.26 25.05 16.23
CA SER A 395 0.32 25.93 17.39
C SER A 395 -1.06 26.33 17.90
N ALA A 396 -2.03 26.59 17.01
CA ALA A 396 -3.40 26.88 17.38
C ALA A 396 -4.11 25.67 18.02
N ASN A 397 -3.78 24.45 17.58
CA ASN A 397 -4.38 23.22 18.08
C ASN A 397 -3.80 22.76 19.42
N ILE A 398 -2.47 22.87 19.61
CA ILE A 398 -1.76 22.27 20.77
C ILE A 398 -1.32 23.32 21.81
N GLY A 399 -1.10 24.56 21.38
CA GLY A 399 -0.57 25.63 22.24
C GLY A 399 0.84 25.34 22.77
N ASP A 400 1.06 25.59 24.06
CA ASP A 400 2.39 25.54 24.69
C ASP A 400 3.03 24.15 24.75
N ARG A 401 2.22 23.09 24.57
CA ARG A 401 2.71 21.70 24.51
C ARG A 401 3.30 21.32 23.17
N MET A 402 3.17 22.18 22.15
CA MET A 402 3.65 21.90 20.79
C MET A 402 5.16 21.68 20.77
N ARG A 403 5.59 20.57 20.16
CA ARG A 403 6.99 20.22 19.92
C ARG A 403 7.07 19.66 18.51
N LEU A 404 7.15 20.55 17.54
CA LEU A 404 7.12 20.19 16.12
C LEU A 404 8.53 20.07 15.56
N LEU A 405 8.78 19.00 14.81
CA LEU A 405 10.03 18.77 14.09
C LEU A 405 9.82 19.04 12.61
N VAL A 406 10.67 19.85 11.97
CA VAL A 406 10.70 20.06 10.52
C VAL A 406 11.96 19.44 9.94
N LEU A 407 11.81 18.47 9.05
CA LEU A 407 12.92 17.72 8.48
C LEU A 407 13.17 18.09 7.02
N CYS A 408 14.42 18.45 6.74
CA CYS A 408 14.92 18.78 5.41
C CYS A 408 16.03 17.79 4.97
N ASP A 409 16.32 17.72 3.68
CA ASP A 409 17.44 16.87 3.18
C ASP A 409 18.81 17.49 3.46
N HIS A 410 18.91 18.83 3.45
CA HIS A 410 20.19 19.54 3.50
C HIS A 410 20.13 20.75 4.43
N GLU A 411 21.26 21.06 5.06
CA GLU A 411 21.42 22.27 5.90
C GLU A 411 21.38 23.54 5.05
N ARG A 412 22.20 23.57 4.00
CA ARG A 412 22.24 24.55 2.91
C ARG A 412 22.27 23.77 1.60
N ALA A 413 21.61 24.25 0.56
CA ALA A 413 21.68 23.61 -0.75
C ALA A 413 23.04 23.94 -1.42
N THR A 414 24.12 23.29 -0.97
CA THR A 414 25.50 23.57 -1.40
C THR A 414 25.89 23.11 -2.80
N ALA A 415 24.98 22.46 -3.54
CA ALA A 415 25.24 22.13 -4.94
C ALA A 415 25.01 23.39 -5.77
N THR A 416 26.07 23.94 -6.36
CA THR A 416 26.00 25.02 -7.36
C THR A 416 24.83 24.72 -8.29
N LEU A 417 23.82 25.58 -8.26
CA LEU A 417 22.66 25.41 -9.13
C LEU A 417 23.20 25.35 -10.58
N PRO A 418 22.76 24.39 -11.40
CA PRO A 418 23.01 24.44 -12.84
C PRO A 418 22.67 25.85 -13.33
N ALA A 419 23.46 26.42 -14.23
CA ALA A 419 23.26 27.79 -14.71
C ALA A 419 21.81 28.06 -15.18
N ARG A 420 21.11 27.02 -15.68
CA ARG A 420 19.71 27.04 -16.10
C ARG A 420 18.68 27.23 -14.98
N LEU A 421 19.07 27.06 -13.72
CA LEU A 421 18.22 27.22 -12.54
C LEU A 421 18.55 28.48 -11.72
N SER A 422 19.57 29.25 -12.13
CA SER A 422 19.91 30.52 -11.51
C SER A 422 18.80 31.55 -11.74
N GLY A 423 18.29 32.16 -10.66
CA GLY A 423 17.17 33.11 -10.73
C GLY A 423 15.77 32.48 -10.70
N VAL A 424 15.67 31.14 -10.67
CA VAL A 424 14.40 30.39 -10.56
C VAL A 424 14.29 29.77 -9.18
N LEU A 425 15.35 29.08 -8.75
CA LEU A 425 15.51 28.64 -7.37
C LEU A 425 16.54 29.53 -6.69
N ALA A 426 16.26 29.93 -5.45
CA ALA A 426 17.27 30.46 -4.57
C ALA A 426 18.37 29.43 -4.33
N GLU A 427 19.62 29.87 -4.11
CA GLU A 427 20.76 28.96 -3.86
C GLU A 427 20.54 28.07 -2.64
N ASP A 428 19.72 28.52 -1.68
CA ASP A 428 19.36 27.82 -0.45
C ASP A 428 17.95 27.21 -0.48
N ALA A 429 17.29 27.15 -1.64
CA ALA A 429 15.96 26.58 -1.80
C ALA A 429 15.87 25.14 -1.27
N GLY A 430 14.80 24.85 -0.51
CA GLY A 430 14.59 23.56 0.16
C GLY A 430 15.58 23.24 1.28
N SER A 431 16.32 24.22 1.79
CA SER A 431 17.28 24.03 2.88
C SER A 431 16.68 24.29 4.26
N ALA A 432 17.25 23.64 5.27
CA ALA A 432 16.87 23.86 6.67
C ALA A 432 17.11 25.31 7.12
N ARG A 433 18.11 25.99 6.54
CA ARG A 433 18.40 27.40 6.81
C ARG A 433 17.28 28.33 6.31
N LEU A 434 16.81 28.12 5.08
CA LEU A 434 15.71 28.89 4.49
C LEU A 434 14.41 28.69 5.28
N VAL A 435 14.12 27.46 5.70
CA VAL A 435 12.97 27.16 6.56
C VAL A 435 13.06 27.92 7.88
N LEU A 436 14.21 27.93 8.55
CA LEU A 436 14.40 28.71 9.76
C LEU A 436 14.17 30.21 9.52
N GLU A 437 14.75 30.78 8.47
CA GLU A 437 14.59 32.20 8.15
C GLU A 437 13.13 32.57 7.87
N THR A 438 12.41 31.73 7.14
CA THR A 438 11.00 31.95 6.84
C THR A 438 10.16 31.90 8.11
N LEU A 439 10.43 30.94 9.01
CA LEU A 439 9.72 30.83 10.29
C LEU A 439 10.01 32.02 11.23
N VAL A 440 11.23 32.56 11.21
CA VAL A 440 11.61 33.74 11.99
C VAL A 440 11.10 35.04 11.37
N GLY A 441 10.90 35.07 10.05
CA GLY A 441 10.34 36.21 9.33
C GLY A 441 8.81 36.33 9.42
N ALA A 442 8.13 35.28 9.87
CA ALA A 442 6.68 35.23 10.05
C ALA A 442 6.27 35.35 11.53
N GLU A 443 4.97 35.37 11.81
CA GLU A 443 4.43 35.35 13.18
C GLU A 443 4.85 34.11 14.00
N THR A 444 5.31 33.05 13.32
CA THR A 444 5.86 31.84 13.93
C THR A 444 7.16 32.06 14.68
N ALA A 445 7.77 33.25 14.58
CA ALA A 445 8.92 33.65 15.39
C ALA A 445 8.66 33.53 16.90
N ALA A 446 7.41 33.74 17.33
CA ALA A 446 6.98 33.59 18.72
C ALA A 446 7.00 32.13 19.24
N LEU A 447 7.26 31.17 18.36
CA LEU A 447 7.40 29.74 18.69
C LEU A 447 8.87 29.33 18.89
N ASP A 448 9.77 30.31 18.89
CA ASP A 448 11.20 30.15 19.11
C ASP A 448 11.85 29.08 18.21
N PRO A 449 11.76 29.16 16.86
CA PRO A 449 12.32 28.14 15.99
C PRO A 449 13.85 28.03 16.15
N VAL A 450 14.36 26.80 16.24
CA VAL A 450 15.80 26.50 16.33
C VAL A 450 16.20 25.53 15.22
N LEU A 451 17.27 25.85 14.49
CA LEU A 451 17.94 24.95 13.55
C LEU A 451 19.02 24.16 14.28
N VAL A 452 19.04 22.83 14.06
CA VAL A 452 20.12 21.95 14.50
C VAL A 452 20.53 21.01 13.37
N THR A 453 21.81 21.07 13.00
CA THR A 453 22.43 20.16 12.05
C THR A 453 23.73 19.58 12.61
N GLY A 454 24.37 18.69 11.85
CA GLY A 454 25.66 18.11 12.24
C GLY A 454 26.80 19.12 12.32
N ARG A 455 26.59 20.36 11.85
CA ARG A 455 27.62 21.41 11.79
C ARG A 455 27.20 22.72 12.45
N VAL A 456 25.91 23.05 12.42
CA VAL A 456 25.41 24.37 12.75
C VAL A 456 24.25 24.25 13.75
N VAL A 457 24.22 25.19 14.70
CA VAL A 457 23.03 25.51 15.49
C VAL A 457 22.71 26.98 15.26
N ALA A 458 21.49 27.30 14.87
CA ALA A 458 21.08 28.68 14.61
C ALA A 458 19.66 28.94 15.08
N ALA A 459 19.36 30.18 15.47
CA ALA A 459 18.02 30.60 15.89
C ALA A 459 17.87 32.12 15.73
N ALA A 460 16.66 32.65 15.95
CA ALA A 460 16.50 34.09 16.14
C ALA A 460 17.37 34.59 17.31
N ALA A 461 17.88 35.82 17.25
CA ALA A 461 18.81 36.36 18.25
C ALA A 461 18.29 36.23 19.71
N ASP A 462 17.00 36.41 19.95
CA ASP A 462 16.40 36.26 21.28
C ASP A 462 16.40 34.81 21.77
N THR A 463 15.94 33.89 20.92
CA THR A 463 15.97 32.45 21.19
C THR A 463 17.41 31.93 21.35
N ALA A 464 18.35 32.43 20.55
CA ALA A 464 19.77 32.08 20.64
C ALA A 464 20.36 32.53 21.99
N ARG A 465 20.03 33.74 22.46
CA ARG A 465 20.42 34.20 23.80
C ARG A 465 19.84 33.33 24.91
N ALA A 466 18.57 32.95 24.80
CA ALA A 466 17.93 32.05 25.76
C ALA A 466 18.61 30.67 25.80
N LEU A 467 18.94 30.10 24.63
CA LEU A 467 19.65 28.83 24.54
C LEU A 467 21.08 28.92 25.09
N VAL A 468 21.83 29.99 24.79
CA VAL A 468 23.17 30.21 25.36
C VAL A 468 23.12 30.30 26.88
N ALA A 469 22.14 31.02 27.44
CA ALA A 469 21.92 31.09 28.88
C ALA A 469 21.60 29.72 29.48
N TYR A 470 20.71 28.96 28.84
CA TYR A 470 20.35 27.59 29.25
C TYR A 470 21.56 26.65 29.28
N VAL A 471 22.39 26.68 28.23
CA VAL A 471 23.61 25.86 28.15
C VAL A 471 24.61 26.26 29.24
N THR A 472 24.79 27.57 29.47
CA THR A 472 25.69 28.08 30.52
C THR A 472 25.28 27.60 31.90
N GLU A 473 23.98 27.48 32.16
CA GLU A 473 23.43 26.98 33.43
C GLU A 473 23.54 25.45 33.57
N HIS A 474 23.20 24.70 32.51
CA HIS A 474 23.05 23.23 32.58
C HIS A 474 24.29 22.44 32.17
N ALA A 475 25.25 23.08 31.51
CA ALA A 475 26.52 22.49 31.08
C ALA A 475 27.63 23.54 31.12
N PRO A 476 28.05 23.99 32.32
CA PRO A 476 29.05 25.07 32.49
C PRO A 476 30.43 24.72 31.92
N GLU A 477 30.70 23.44 31.64
CA GLU A 477 31.89 22.98 30.93
C GLU A 477 31.89 23.32 29.44
N VAL A 478 30.73 23.57 28.84
CA VAL A 478 30.56 23.94 27.44
C VAL A 478 30.60 25.47 27.30
N ARG A 479 31.61 25.99 26.59
CA ARG A 479 31.79 27.44 26.43
C ARG A 479 31.21 27.91 25.11
N LEU A 480 30.19 28.76 25.17
CA LEU A 480 29.57 29.39 24.00
C LEU A 480 29.94 30.87 23.92
N ASP A 481 30.02 31.39 22.70
CA ASP A 481 30.21 32.82 22.46
C ASP A 481 28.93 33.59 22.81
N PRO A 482 29.02 34.73 23.50
CA PRO A 482 27.84 35.52 23.84
C PRO A 482 27.23 36.16 22.59
N VAL A 483 25.91 36.04 22.46
CA VAL A 483 25.15 36.75 21.41
C VAL A 483 24.84 38.17 21.88
N SER A 484 25.37 39.17 21.16
CA SER A 484 25.17 40.59 21.51
C SER A 484 23.69 40.99 21.45
N PRO A 485 23.18 41.80 22.41
CA PRO A 485 21.82 42.33 22.38
C PRO A 485 21.47 43.20 21.17
N GLU A 486 22.46 43.71 20.45
CA GLU A 486 22.28 44.57 19.28
C GLU A 486 22.02 43.75 17.99
N VAL A 487 22.34 42.46 17.98
CA VAL A 487 22.17 41.60 16.81
C VAL A 487 20.71 41.17 16.71
N THR A 488 20.14 41.31 15.51
CA THR A 488 18.75 40.92 15.19
C THR A 488 18.73 39.89 14.07
N GLY A 489 17.62 39.15 13.94
CA GLY A 489 17.44 38.12 12.91
C GLY A 489 18.06 36.78 13.31
N VAL A 490 18.35 35.92 12.32
CA VAL A 490 18.91 34.59 12.57
C VAL A 490 20.41 34.66 12.79
N VAL A 491 20.87 34.07 13.89
CA VAL A 491 22.28 34.00 14.29
C VAL A 491 22.71 32.55 14.47
N GLU A 492 23.97 32.28 14.13
CA GLU A 492 24.62 31.01 14.42
C GLU A 492 25.24 31.04 15.82
N ILE A 493 25.06 29.97 16.59
CA ILE A 493 25.58 29.85 17.96
C ILE A 493 26.95 29.19 17.89
N THR A 494 27.99 30.00 18.08
CA THR A 494 29.40 29.58 18.02
C THR A 494 29.98 29.35 19.42
N GLY A 495 31.11 28.64 19.48
CA GLY A 495 31.81 28.32 20.73
C GLY A 495 32.54 26.99 20.69
N ASP A 496 33.09 26.57 21.84
CA ASP A 496 33.75 25.27 22.02
C ASP A 496 32.73 24.17 22.32
N TRP A 497 31.91 23.87 21.32
CA TRP A 497 30.96 22.77 21.37
C TRP A 497 30.88 22.03 20.04
N ARG A 498 30.45 20.77 20.08
CA ARG A 498 30.38 19.87 18.93
C ARG A 498 29.01 19.21 18.88
N SER A 499 28.70 18.52 17.78
CA SER A 499 27.44 17.79 17.59
C SER A 499 27.00 16.93 18.76
N ARG A 500 27.92 16.16 19.35
CA ARG A 500 27.65 15.37 20.56
C ARG A 500 27.17 16.18 21.78
N HIS A 501 27.55 17.46 21.88
CA HIS A 501 27.13 18.35 22.97
C HIS A 501 25.79 18.99 22.62
N TRP A 502 25.68 19.63 21.45
CA TRP A 502 24.50 20.42 21.11
C TRP A 502 23.27 19.57 20.79
N VAL A 503 23.43 18.36 20.23
CA VAL A 503 22.27 17.47 19.99
C VAL A 503 21.57 17.19 21.32
N ARG A 504 22.31 16.85 22.37
CA ARG A 504 21.74 16.62 23.70
C ARG A 504 21.14 17.90 24.28
N LEU A 505 21.93 18.98 24.35
CA LEU A 505 21.53 20.21 25.03
C LEU A 505 20.35 20.93 24.36
N VAL A 506 20.31 20.97 23.03
CA VAL A 506 19.17 21.54 22.30
C VAL A 506 17.94 20.64 22.42
N THR A 507 18.11 19.31 22.46
CA THR A 507 16.98 18.41 22.74
C THR A 507 16.42 18.64 24.14
N ASP A 508 17.28 18.80 25.15
CA ASP A 508 16.85 19.11 26.52
C ASP A 508 16.11 20.46 26.57
N PHE A 509 16.63 21.49 25.90
CA PHE A 509 15.99 22.81 25.78
C PHE A 509 14.63 22.74 25.09
N PHE A 510 14.53 21.97 24.01
CA PHE A 510 13.29 21.71 23.29
C PHE A 510 12.27 20.96 24.17
N GLU A 511 12.67 19.87 24.84
CA GLU A 511 11.82 19.10 25.75
C GLU A 511 11.34 19.91 26.98
N ALA A 512 12.15 20.88 27.42
CA ALA A 512 11.80 21.84 28.47
C ALA A 512 10.83 22.95 27.98
N GLY A 513 10.69 23.13 26.67
CA GLY A 513 9.85 24.17 26.06
C GLY A 513 10.53 25.51 25.82
N GLY A 514 11.86 25.54 25.86
CA GLY A 514 12.63 26.71 25.45
C GLY A 514 12.54 27.01 23.95
N CYS A 515 12.19 26.01 23.14
CA CYS A 515 11.73 26.17 21.77
C CYS A 515 10.58 25.20 21.46
N ARG A 516 9.70 25.57 20.52
CA ARG A 516 8.54 24.74 20.11
C ARG A 516 8.68 24.14 18.72
N VAL A 517 9.56 24.70 17.89
CA VAL A 517 9.86 24.21 16.54
C VAL A 517 11.34 23.92 16.41
N LEU A 518 11.67 22.68 16.06
CA LEU A 518 13.03 22.26 15.75
C LEU A 518 13.13 22.00 14.25
N VAL A 519 14.03 22.70 13.56
CA VAL A 519 14.34 22.48 12.14
C VAL A 519 15.65 21.71 12.07
N GLY A 520 15.74 20.68 11.24
CA GLY A 520 17.01 19.99 11.05
C GLY A 520 17.03 19.09 9.84
N THR A 521 18.13 18.35 9.71
CA THR A 521 18.33 17.45 8.57
C THR A 521 18.01 16.01 8.91
N ARG A 522 17.55 15.24 7.91
CA ARG A 522 17.30 13.80 8.04
C ARG A 522 18.52 13.05 8.60
N ALA A 523 19.73 13.40 8.17
CA ALA A 523 20.96 12.74 8.60
C ALA A 523 21.24 12.87 10.11
N LEU A 524 20.76 13.93 10.76
CA LEU A 524 20.99 14.15 12.19
C LEU A 524 19.75 13.82 13.04
N LEU A 525 18.59 14.32 12.63
CA LEU A 525 17.35 14.23 13.41
C LEU A 525 16.38 13.17 12.87
N GLY A 526 16.62 12.66 11.66
CA GLY A 526 15.88 11.53 11.10
C GLY A 526 16.39 10.17 11.60
N GLU A 527 17.68 10.06 11.96
CA GLU A 527 18.34 8.82 12.37
C GLU A 527 19.03 8.96 13.75
N GLY A 528 18.84 8.00 14.66
CA GLY A 528 19.57 7.95 15.94
C GLY A 528 19.23 9.03 16.99
N TRP A 529 18.33 9.96 16.70
CA TRP A 529 17.82 10.98 17.63
C TRP A 529 16.57 10.51 18.39
N ASP A 530 16.42 10.92 19.66
CA ASP A 530 15.32 10.53 20.54
C ASP A 530 14.82 11.73 21.36
N ALA A 531 13.58 12.14 21.09
CA ALA A 531 12.84 13.15 21.85
C ALA A 531 11.40 12.66 22.00
N LYS A 532 10.95 12.49 23.24
CA LYS A 532 9.64 11.90 23.57
C LYS A 532 8.52 12.92 23.44
N GLY A 533 8.81 14.19 23.66
CA GLY A 533 7.85 15.28 23.61
C GLY A 533 7.36 15.63 22.20
N VAL A 534 8.00 15.14 21.13
CA VAL A 534 7.65 15.48 19.74
C VAL A 534 6.18 15.19 19.46
N THR A 535 5.44 16.24 19.09
CA THR A 535 4.00 16.20 18.83
C THR A 535 3.67 15.97 17.35
N GLY A 536 4.64 16.20 16.47
CA GLY A 536 4.49 15.96 15.04
C GLY A 536 5.76 16.17 14.25
N VAL A 537 5.71 15.78 12.98
CA VAL A 537 6.80 15.95 12.00
C VAL A 537 6.25 16.63 10.76
N VAL A 538 6.94 17.65 10.25
CA VAL A 538 6.76 18.16 8.89
C VAL A 538 7.90 17.62 8.03
N ASP A 539 7.57 16.70 7.14
CA ASP A 539 8.52 15.98 6.29
C ASP A 539 8.64 16.67 4.92
N LEU A 540 9.72 17.43 4.73
CA LEU A 540 10.11 18.02 3.45
C LEU A 540 11.14 17.18 2.69
N THR A 541 11.51 16.00 3.20
CA THR A 541 12.59 15.20 2.64
C THR A 541 12.19 14.51 1.34
N THR A 542 13.15 14.24 0.46
CA THR A 542 12.95 13.47 -0.77
C THR A 542 13.14 11.96 -0.57
N ALA A 543 13.53 11.52 0.62
CA ALA A 543 13.78 10.12 0.92
C ALA A 543 12.48 9.31 0.90
N THR A 544 12.45 8.24 0.09
CA THR A 544 11.30 7.34 -0.04
C THR A 544 11.61 5.90 0.31
N THR A 545 12.81 5.60 0.83
CA THR A 545 13.12 4.23 1.23
C THR A 545 12.29 3.85 2.46
N PRO A 546 11.72 2.63 2.52
CA PRO A 546 10.87 2.19 3.64
C PRO A 546 11.51 2.42 5.01
N THR A 547 12.81 2.11 5.12
CA THR A 547 13.61 2.39 6.32
C THR A 547 13.59 3.87 6.70
N ALA A 548 13.91 4.78 5.76
CA ALA A 548 14.02 6.20 6.06
C ALA A 548 12.66 6.78 6.49
N VAL A 549 11.58 6.32 5.87
CA VAL A 549 10.20 6.71 6.21
C VAL A 549 9.85 6.26 7.63
N VAL A 550 10.06 4.97 7.94
CA VAL A 550 9.74 4.39 9.25
C VAL A 550 10.59 5.02 10.36
N GLN A 551 11.87 5.29 10.10
CA GLN A 551 12.76 5.96 11.06
C GLN A 551 12.35 7.42 11.30
N THR A 552 12.00 8.15 10.24
CA THR A 552 11.58 9.55 10.31
C THR A 552 10.27 9.69 11.09
N ARG A 553 9.24 8.92 10.71
CA ARG A 553 7.91 8.96 11.35
C ARG A 553 7.96 8.42 12.79
N GLY A 554 8.74 7.37 13.02
CA GLY A 554 8.90 6.71 14.32
C GLY A 554 9.46 7.61 15.44
N ARG A 555 9.98 8.82 15.12
CA ARG A 555 10.41 9.81 16.13
C ARG A 555 9.23 10.38 16.90
N ALA A 556 8.17 10.78 16.22
CA ALA A 556 6.99 11.33 16.88
C ALA A 556 6.16 10.28 17.61
N LEU A 557 6.25 9.00 17.19
CA LEU A 557 5.49 7.88 17.77
C LEU A 557 5.95 7.46 19.18
N ARG A 558 6.97 8.10 19.75
CA ARG A 558 7.42 7.81 21.12
C ARG A 558 6.36 8.24 22.13
N ILE A 559 6.10 7.43 23.14
CA ILE A 559 5.22 7.81 24.25
C ILE A 559 5.92 8.91 25.07
N ASP A 560 5.23 10.01 25.32
CA ASP A 560 5.65 11.01 26.30
C ASP A 560 5.08 10.66 27.69
N PRO A 561 5.91 10.32 28.70
CA PRO A 561 5.42 10.07 30.05
C PRO A 561 4.67 11.24 30.68
N ARG A 562 4.93 12.47 30.22
CA ARG A 562 4.26 13.69 30.69
C ARG A 562 2.91 13.92 29.99
N TRP A 563 2.66 13.23 28.88
CA TRP A 563 1.42 13.31 28.11
C TRP A 563 1.04 11.93 27.52
N PRO A 564 0.44 11.04 28.32
CA PRO A 564 0.09 9.68 27.89
C PRO A 564 -0.83 9.62 26.68
N ASP A 565 -1.77 10.57 26.58
CA ASP A 565 -2.73 10.67 25.47
C ASP A 565 -2.17 11.45 24.26
N LYS A 566 -0.85 11.63 24.18
CA LYS A 566 -0.21 12.29 23.04
C LYS A 566 -0.53 11.52 21.76
N VAL A 567 -1.06 12.25 20.79
CA VAL A 567 -1.22 11.78 19.41
C VAL A 567 -0.17 12.50 18.57
N ALA A 568 0.52 11.78 17.69
CA ALA A 568 1.49 12.35 16.77
C ALA A 568 0.88 12.62 15.39
N LEU A 569 1.17 13.76 14.77
CA LEU A 569 0.78 14.01 13.36
C LEU A 569 2.01 14.17 12.47
N THR A 570 2.03 13.45 11.37
CA THR A 570 3.03 13.65 10.30
C THR A 570 2.38 14.43 9.16
N TRP A 571 2.99 15.53 8.76
CA TRP A 571 2.64 16.31 7.58
C TRP A 571 3.65 16.07 6.47
N THR A 572 3.20 15.65 5.30
CA THR A 572 4.04 15.62 4.09
C THR A 572 3.64 16.75 3.16
N VAL A 573 4.58 17.62 2.80
CA VAL A 573 4.32 18.72 1.85
C VAL A 573 4.67 18.25 0.43
N VAL A 574 3.74 18.41 -0.50
CA VAL A 574 3.85 17.91 -1.87
C VAL A 574 3.62 19.04 -2.85
N CYS A 575 4.61 19.30 -3.71
CA CYS A 575 4.51 20.30 -4.77
C CYS A 575 4.18 19.63 -6.12
N VAL A 576 3.07 20.02 -6.73
CA VAL A 576 2.57 19.43 -7.99
C VAL A 576 2.23 20.52 -8.99
N THR A 577 2.52 20.27 -10.27
CA THR A 577 2.02 21.09 -11.38
C THR A 577 1.34 20.22 -12.42
N GLU A 578 0.24 20.71 -13.00
CA GLU A 578 -0.41 20.09 -14.17
C GLU A 578 0.19 20.53 -15.49
N GLN A 579 1.03 21.58 -15.47
CA GLN A 579 1.56 22.21 -16.67
C GLN A 579 2.73 21.44 -17.27
N HIS A 580 3.35 20.52 -16.51
CA HIS A 580 4.52 19.77 -16.95
C HIS A 580 4.27 18.24 -16.82
N PRO A 581 4.71 17.40 -17.77
CA PRO A 581 4.54 15.93 -17.73
C PRO A 581 5.18 15.23 -16.53
N LYS A 582 6.27 15.78 -16.02
CA LYS A 582 6.92 15.38 -14.75
C LYS A 582 6.43 16.16 -13.53
N GLY A 583 5.32 16.88 -13.67
CA GLY A 583 4.73 17.71 -12.62
C GLY A 583 4.24 16.92 -11.40
N ALA A 584 4.08 15.61 -11.52
CA ALA A 584 3.65 14.71 -10.46
C ALA A 584 4.80 13.93 -9.78
N THR A 585 6.08 14.26 -10.04
CA THR A 585 7.19 13.48 -9.45
C THR A 585 7.23 13.57 -7.92
N ASP A 586 6.91 14.72 -7.33
CA ASP A 586 6.83 14.85 -5.86
C ASP A 586 5.62 14.08 -5.29
N TRP A 587 4.49 14.02 -6.02
CA TRP A 587 3.37 13.14 -5.68
C TRP A 587 3.79 11.67 -5.68
N GLY A 588 4.55 11.24 -6.69
CA GLY A 588 5.11 9.89 -6.73
C GLY A 588 6.01 9.59 -5.52
N ARG A 589 6.74 10.58 -4.99
CA ARG A 589 7.48 10.40 -3.72
C ARG A 589 6.54 10.24 -2.54
N PHE A 590 5.52 11.08 -2.43
CA PHE A 590 4.49 10.95 -1.41
C PHE A 590 3.87 9.55 -1.42
N VAL A 591 3.42 9.05 -2.56
CA VAL A 591 2.87 7.70 -2.70
C VAL A 591 3.84 6.64 -2.17
N ARG A 592 5.10 6.66 -2.60
CA ARG A 592 6.13 5.72 -2.11
C ARG A 592 6.38 5.80 -0.60
N LYS A 593 6.23 6.99 0.02
CA LYS A 593 6.32 7.12 1.49
C LYS A 593 5.16 6.45 2.21
N HIS A 594 4.03 6.19 1.55
CA HIS A 594 2.87 5.53 2.14
C HIS A 594 2.73 4.05 1.72
N GLU A 595 3.53 3.58 0.75
CA GLU A 595 3.59 2.15 0.39
C GLU A 595 4.05 1.31 1.60
N GLY A 596 3.27 0.27 1.93
CA GLY A 596 3.53 -0.58 3.10
C GLY A 596 3.38 0.12 4.46
N TYR A 597 2.88 1.37 4.50
CA TYR A 597 2.64 2.12 5.72
C TYR A 597 1.14 2.19 6.04
N TYR A 598 0.79 1.88 7.29
CA TYR A 598 -0.60 1.70 7.73
C TYR A 598 -0.94 2.69 8.85
N ALA A 599 -1.99 3.47 8.64
CA ALA A 599 -2.50 4.45 9.61
C ALA A 599 -4.04 4.48 9.58
N LEU A 600 -4.65 5.17 10.53
CA LEU A 600 -6.10 5.38 10.50
C LEU A 600 -6.51 6.26 9.32
N ASP A 601 -7.60 5.91 8.66
CA ASP A 601 -8.33 6.79 7.76
C ASP A 601 -9.33 7.71 8.49
N ASP A 602 -10.12 8.47 7.73
CA ASP A 602 -11.14 9.38 8.25
C ASP A 602 -12.35 8.66 8.86
N HIS A 603 -12.43 7.34 8.74
CA HIS A 603 -13.47 6.48 9.30
C HIS A 603 -13.02 5.69 10.53
N GLY A 604 -11.72 5.73 10.84
CA GLY A 604 -11.13 4.99 11.95
C GLY A 604 -10.75 3.55 11.60
N GLU A 605 -10.69 3.20 10.31
CA GLU A 605 -10.08 1.95 9.85
C GLU A 605 -8.58 2.15 9.61
N VAL A 606 -7.77 1.15 9.95
CA VAL A 606 -6.34 1.20 9.67
C VAL A 606 -6.11 0.69 8.25
N VAL A 607 -5.68 1.54 7.32
CA VAL A 607 -5.50 1.19 5.90
C VAL A 607 -4.11 1.56 5.38
N GLY A 608 -3.66 0.82 4.37
CA GLY A 608 -2.36 1.02 3.73
C GLY A 608 -2.39 2.02 2.57
N GLY A 609 -1.24 2.64 2.27
CA GLY A 609 -1.09 3.56 1.14
C GLY A 609 -1.68 4.95 1.39
N VAL A 610 -1.81 5.76 0.33
CA VAL A 610 -2.32 7.15 0.46
C VAL A 610 -3.78 7.24 0.92
N ALA A 611 -4.51 6.12 0.91
CA ALA A 611 -5.92 6.05 1.29
C ALA A 611 -6.17 6.35 2.78
N HIS A 612 -5.20 6.13 3.67
CA HIS A 612 -5.37 6.53 5.09
C HIS A 612 -5.22 8.04 5.29
N VAL A 613 -4.59 8.75 4.35
CA VAL A 613 -4.49 10.21 4.41
C VAL A 613 -5.81 10.80 4.00
N ASP A 614 -6.35 10.38 2.86
CA ASP A 614 -7.71 10.70 2.42
C ASP A 614 -8.15 9.65 1.40
N ALA A 615 -9.38 9.16 1.56
CA ALA A 615 -9.90 8.05 0.77
C ALA A 615 -10.11 8.40 -0.72
N ALA A 616 -10.22 9.69 -1.06
CA ALA A 616 -10.29 10.19 -2.42
C ALA A 616 -8.93 10.21 -3.14
N LEU A 617 -7.82 10.09 -2.40
CA LEU A 617 -6.48 10.10 -3.01
C LEU A 617 -6.19 8.78 -3.72
N SER A 618 -5.54 8.91 -4.88
CA SER A 618 -5.13 7.78 -5.71
C SER A 618 -3.60 7.64 -5.72
N PRO A 619 -3.04 6.42 -5.58
CA PRO A 619 -1.60 6.23 -5.74
C PRO A 619 -1.12 6.50 -7.18
N TYR A 620 -2.03 6.61 -8.15
CA TYR A 620 -1.68 6.66 -9.57
C TYR A 620 -1.61 8.07 -10.15
N ALA A 621 -2.29 9.05 -9.54
CA ALA A 621 -2.28 10.45 -9.95
C ALA A 621 -2.64 11.38 -8.79
N PRO A 622 -2.08 12.60 -8.73
CA PRO A 622 -2.51 13.62 -7.78
C PRO A 622 -3.95 14.08 -8.10
N PRO A 623 -4.70 14.61 -7.11
CA PRO A 623 -5.97 15.28 -7.39
C PRO A 623 -5.73 16.52 -8.27
N PRO A 624 -6.76 17.02 -8.98
CA PRO A 624 -6.66 18.26 -9.72
C PRO A 624 -6.23 19.45 -8.84
N VAL A 625 -5.43 20.37 -9.38
CA VAL A 625 -4.94 21.56 -8.64
C VAL A 625 -6.09 22.39 -8.04
N ALA A 626 -7.24 22.43 -8.73
CA ALA A 626 -8.44 23.11 -8.25
C ALA A 626 -8.98 22.54 -6.92
N GLU A 627 -8.65 21.30 -6.59
CA GLU A 627 -9.10 20.62 -5.36
C GLU A 627 -8.13 20.80 -4.19
N PHE A 628 -6.91 21.30 -4.41
CA PHE A 628 -5.86 21.39 -3.37
C PHE A 628 -6.30 22.18 -2.14
N ALA A 629 -6.99 23.31 -2.34
CA ALA A 629 -7.50 24.11 -1.22
C ALA A 629 -8.52 23.33 -0.36
N GLY A 630 -9.37 22.50 -1.01
CA GLY A 630 -10.32 21.64 -0.31
C GLY A 630 -9.62 20.54 0.47
N VAL A 631 -8.64 19.87 -0.14
CA VAL A 631 -7.80 18.84 0.52
C VAL A 631 -7.07 19.44 1.72
N ASN A 632 -6.37 20.57 1.56
CA ASN A 632 -5.62 21.21 2.64
C ASN A 632 -6.55 21.64 3.79
N ALA A 633 -7.75 22.16 3.48
CA ALA A 633 -8.73 22.51 4.50
C ALA A 633 -9.23 21.27 5.28
N ALA A 634 -9.45 20.14 4.61
CA ALA A 634 -9.81 18.87 5.26
C ALA A 634 -8.68 18.37 6.18
N MET A 635 -7.41 18.48 5.73
CA MET A 635 -6.24 18.10 6.53
C MET A 635 -6.09 18.97 7.78
N LEU A 636 -6.34 20.28 7.66
CA LEU A 636 -6.38 21.20 8.81
C LEU A 636 -7.48 20.86 9.81
N GLN A 637 -8.69 20.52 9.33
CA GLN A 637 -9.78 20.08 10.21
C GLN A 637 -9.42 18.77 10.93
N ARG A 638 -8.82 17.82 10.22
CA ARG A 638 -8.36 16.56 10.78
C ARG A 638 -7.26 16.77 11.83
N ALA A 639 -6.36 17.72 11.62
CA ALA A 639 -5.34 18.08 12.60
C ALA A 639 -5.94 18.65 13.90
N GLY A 640 -7.04 19.41 13.80
CA GLY A 640 -7.80 19.89 14.96
C GLY A 640 -8.55 18.78 15.70
N GLY A 641 -8.96 17.71 14.99
CA GLY A 641 -9.64 16.53 15.53
C GLY A 641 -8.72 15.49 16.20
N ARG A 642 -7.57 15.91 16.73
CA ARG A 642 -6.52 15.02 17.24
C ARG A 642 -6.98 14.07 18.36
N GLU A 643 -7.81 14.55 19.29
CA GLU A 643 -8.34 13.73 20.38
C GLU A 643 -9.19 12.56 19.85
N LEU A 644 -10.09 12.84 18.90
CA LEU A 644 -10.90 11.82 18.23
C LEU A 644 -10.03 10.80 17.50
N LEU A 645 -8.91 11.23 16.91
CA LEU A 645 -7.95 10.31 16.29
C LEU A 645 -7.34 9.36 17.32
N GLY A 646 -6.99 9.87 18.52
CA GLY A 646 -6.52 9.04 19.63
C GLY A 646 -7.56 8.02 20.10
N GLU A 647 -8.82 8.43 20.22
CA GLU A 647 -9.93 7.54 20.59
C GLU A 647 -10.16 6.43 19.56
N ARG A 648 -10.09 6.77 18.26
CA ARG A 648 -10.29 5.82 17.15
C ARG A 648 -9.18 4.77 17.03
N TRP A 649 -7.98 5.05 17.55
CA TRP A 649 -6.95 4.03 17.69
C TRP A 649 -7.32 2.95 18.70
N GLN A 650 -8.31 3.20 19.58
CA GLN A 650 -8.83 2.29 20.61
C GLN A 650 -7.72 1.49 21.29
N VAL A 651 -6.74 2.23 21.81
CA VAL A 651 -5.58 1.69 22.52
C VAL A 651 -6.05 0.85 23.71
N GLY A 652 -5.45 -0.33 23.87
CA GLY A 652 -5.80 -1.30 24.91
C GLY A 652 -6.97 -2.24 24.57
N GLN A 653 -7.67 -2.03 23.45
CA GLN A 653 -8.71 -2.95 22.98
C GLN A 653 -8.09 -4.19 22.29
N PRO A 654 -8.77 -5.34 22.28
CA PRO A 654 -8.34 -6.51 21.51
C PRO A 654 -8.24 -6.22 20.01
N TYR A 655 -7.24 -6.82 19.35
CA TYR A 655 -6.98 -6.68 17.92
C TYR A 655 -6.41 -7.98 17.33
N LEU A 656 -6.38 -8.08 16.00
CA LEU A 656 -5.86 -9.23 15.26
C LEU A 656 -4.78 -8.77 14.27
N ASP A 657 -3.50 -8.86 14.67
CA ASP A 657 -2.37 -8.37 13.85
C ASP A 657 -2.24 -9.09 12.49
N ARG A 658 -3.07 -8.71 11.52
CA ARG A 658 -3.23 -9.33 10.21
C ARG A 658 -3.74 -8.30 9.22
N PHE A 659 -3.26 -8.41 7.99
CA PHE A 659 -3.75 -7.64 6.87
C PHE A 659 -4.89 -8.38 6.16
N VAL A 660 -5.92 -7.61 5.79
CA VAL A 660 -7.11 -8.07 5.07
C VAL A 660 -7.24 -7.21 3.83
N HIS A 661 -7.30 -7.85 2.67
CA HIS A 661 -7.50 -7.15 1.41
C HIS A 661 -8.97 -6.82 1.25
N THR A 662 -9.27 -5.57 0.95
CA THR A 662 -10.63 -5.07 0.77
C THR A 662 -10.82 -4.58 -0.66
N LEU A 663 -12.01 -4.77 -1.19
CA LEU A 663 -12.42 -4.25 -2.49
C LEU A 663 -13.50 -3.20 -2.27
N ARG A 664 -13.18 -1.94 -2.58
CA ARG A 664 -14.15 -0.86 -2.63
C ARG A 664 -14.80 -0.82 -4.00
N VAL A 665 -16.12 -0.72 -4.03
CA VAL A 665 -16.94 -0.72 -5.24
C VAL A 665 -17.82 0.52 -5.20
N ARG A 666 -17.54 1.48 -6.08
CA ARG A 666 -18.34 2.69 -6.25
C ARG A 666 -19.19 2.53 -7.51
N THR A 667 -20.47 2.87 -7.41
CA THR A 667 -21.42 2.80 -8.52
C THR A 667 -21.59 4.20 -9.11
N ASP A 668 -21.41 4.35 -10.43
CA ASP A 668 -21.57 5.66 -11.09
C ASP A 668 -23.05 6.07 -11.23
N VAL A 669 -23.96 5.10 -11.06
CA VAL A 669 -25.40 5.37 -10.94
C VAL A 669 -25.67 5.81 -9.51
N ARG A 670 -25.90 7.12 -9.28
CA ARG A 670 -26.51 7.60 -8.02
C ARG A 670 -27.70 6.69 -7.72
N PRO A 671 -27.67 5.88 -6.65
CA PRO A 671 -28.85 5.12 -6.31
C PRO A 671 -29.95 6.16 -6.11
N THR A 672 -31.07 6.01 -6.83
CA THR A 672 -32.35 6.57 -6.42
C THR A 672 -32.65 5.99 -5.03
N ALA A 673 -32.06 6.61 -4.02
CA ALA A 673 -32.14 6.22 -2.65
C ALA A 673 -33.42 6.80 -2.07
N THR A 674 -34.12 5.97 -1.30
CA THR A 674 -34.47 6.36 0.08
C THR A 674 -34.95 5.14 0.87
N ARG A 675 -35.61 4.14 0.27
CA ARG A 675 -36.14 3.01 1.08
C ARG A 675 -35.19 1.85 1.34
N ARG A 676 -34.30 1.49 0.40
CA ARG A 676 -33.57 0.20 0.47
C ARG A 676 -32.23 0.24 1.21
N ALA A 677 -31.50 1.36 1.14
CA ALA A 677 -30.30 1.57 1.95
C ALA A 677 -30.62 1.57 3.45
N GLU A 678 -31.75 2.17 3.83
CA GLU A 678 -32.28 2.11 5.21
C GLU A 678 -32.67 0.68 5.62
N THR A 679 -33.16 -0.16 4.69
CA THR A 679 -33.52 -1.56 5.02
C THR A 679 -32.30 -2.48 5.17
N LEU A 680 -31.23 -2.25 4.40
CA LEU A 680 -29.98 -3.02 4.45
C LEU A 680 -29.11 -2.67 5.67
N VAL A 681 -29.15 -1.42 6.14
CA VAL A 681 -28.46 -0.97 7.36
C VAL A 681 -29.26 -1.33 8.62
N ALA A 682 -30.60 -1.32 8.56
CA ALA A 682 -31.45 -1.60 9.73
C ALA A 682 -31.70 -3.11 9.99
N GLY A 683 -31.40 -3.99 9.03
CA GLY A 683 -31.56 -5.44 9.18
C GLY A 683 -30.32 -6.15 8.68
N GLY A 684 -29.40 -6.50 9.59
CA GLY A 684 -28.11 -7.13 9.27
C GLY A 684 -28.24 -8.16 8.13
N ALA A 685 -27.34 -8.08 7.15
CA ALA A 685 -27.37 -8.90 5.95
C ALA A 685 -27.51 -10.39 6.29
N SER A 686 -28.59 -11.00 5.82
CA SER A 686 -28.76 -12.44 5.95
C SER A 686 -27.79 -13.15 5.00
N THR A 687 -26.95 -14.03 5.54
CA THR A 687 -26.17 -15.00 4.74
C THR A 687 -27.04 -16.15 4.21
N ALA A 688 -28.37 -16.01 4.22
CA ALA A 688 -29.27 -16.99 3.63
C ALA A 688 -29.31 -16.82 2.11
N ALA A 689 -28.96 -17.88 1.40
CA ALA A 689 -29.09 -17.94 -0.05
C ALA A 689 -30.55 -17.67 -0.48
N PRO A 690 -30.77 -17.01 -1.64
CA PRO A 690 -32.11 -16.74 -2.15
C PRO A 690 -32.92 -18.03 -2.31
N VAL A 691 -34.23 -17.94 -2.14
CA VAL A 691 -35.13 -19.10 -2.25
C VAL A 691 -35.12 -19.66 -3.67
N ALA A 692 -35.02 -18.77 -4.66
CA ALA A 692 -34.95 -19.14 -6.06
C ALA A 692 -34.08 -18.15 -6.85
N VAL A 693 -33.49 -18.65 -7.93
CA VAL A 693 -32.66 -17.86 -8.86
C VAL A 693 -33.18 -18.03 -10.29
N PRO A 694 -32.92 -17.06 -11.19
CA PRO A 694 -33.22 -17.19 -12.61
C PRO A 694 -32.53 -18.40 -13.27
N ALA A 695 -33.17 -18.97 -14.28
CA ALA A 695 -32.63 -20.07 -15.09
C ALA A 695 -33.07 -19.96 -16.56
N ALA A 696 -32.42 -20.71 -17.45
CA ALA A 696 -32.75 -20.73 -18.88
C ALA A 696 -34.22 -21.14 -19.15
N ASP A 697 -34.75 -22.03 -18.33
CA ASP A 697 -36.12 -22.56 -18.38
C ASP A 697 -37.09 -21.85 -17.42
N GLY A 698 -36.68 -20.74 -16.81
CA GLY A 698 -37.49 -19.92 -15.92
C GLY A 698 -36.82 -19.69 -14.58
N VAL A 699 -37.11 -20.54 -13.60
CA VAL A 699 -36.69 -20.36 -12.20
C VAL A 699 -36.19 -21.66 -11.59
N ARG A 700 -35.04 -21.61 -10.93
CA ARG A 700 -34.47 -22.72 -10.17
C ARG A 700 -34.64 -22.48 -8.67
N VAL A 701 -35.16 -23.48 -7.95
CA VAL A 701 -35.34 -23.41 -6.48
C VAL A 701 -34.12 -23.99 -5.77
N ASN A 702 -33.58 -23.24 -4.80
CA ASN A 702 -32.51 -23.71 -3.94
C ASN A 702 -33.04 -24.70 -2.90
N ARG A 703 -32.51 -25.92 -2.89
CA ARG A 703 -33.08 -27.05 -2.09
C ARG A 703 -32.88 -26.93 -0.57
N GLY A 704 -32.26 -25.87 -0.05
CA GLY A 704 -32.00 -25.64 1.38
C GLY A 704 -32.76 -24.49 2.04
N SER A 705 -33.41 -23.61 1.25
CA SER A 705 -34.03 -22.36 1.74
C SER A 705 -35.56 -22.46 1.95
N VAL A 706 -36.13 -23.65 1.78
CA VAL A 706 -37.55 -23.92 2.07
C VAL A 706 -37.66 -24.60 3.44
N PRO A 707 -38.32 -23.99 4.45
CA PRO A 707 -38.53 -24.66 5.72
C PRO A 707 -39.28 -25.97 5.47
N SER A 708 -38.73 -27.07 5.99
CA SER A 708 -39.23 -28.43 5.86
C SER A 708 -40.54 -28.64 6.63
N ARG A 709 -41.60 -27.91 6.26
CA ARG A 709 -42.96 -28.26 6.67
C ARG A 709 -43.45 -29.39 5.76
N GLY A 710 -43.14 -30.60 6.19
CA GLY A 710 -43.83 -31.85 5.89
C GLY A 710 -44.37 -31.98 4.47
N ARG A 711 -43.57 -32.53 3.56
CA ARG A 711 -44.08 -33.27 2.40
C ARG A 711 -44.87 -34.47 2.91
N ARG A 712 -46.15 -34.28 3.26
CA ARG A 712 -47.11 -35.38 3.17
C ARG A 712 -47.52 -35.45 1.71
N PRO A 713 -47.32 -36.58 1.01
CA PRO A 713 -47.97 -36.77 -0.28
C PRO A 713 -49.47 -36.80 0.01
N VAL A 714 -50.18 -35.75 -0.38
CA VAL A 714 -51.64 -35.83 -0.47
C VAL A 714 -51.91 -36.72 -1.67
N VAL A 715 -52.03 -38.01 -1.37
CA VAL A 715 -52.55 -39.02 -2.28
C VAL A 715 -53.85 -38.49 -2.87
N LEU A 716 -53.91 -38.50 -4.20
CA LEU A 716 -55.06 -38.13 -5.02
C LEU A 716 -56.39 -38.49 -4.34
N ALA A 717 -57.34 -37.56 -4.43
CA ALA A 717 -58.77 -37.79 -4.27
C ALA A 717 -59.31 -38.72 -5.39
N GLY A 718 -58.79 -39.94 -5.47
CA GLY A 718 -59.27 -41.05 -6.30
C GLY A 718 -59.94 -42.17 -5.49
N THR A 719 -59.97 -42.06 -4.16
CA THR A 719 -60.51 -43.07 -3.24
C THR A 719 -61.86 -42.73 -2.62
N SER A 720 -62.55 -41.69 -3.12
CA SER A 720 -63.93 -41.37 -2.69
C SER A 720 -65.00 -42.07 -3.56
N LEU A 721 -64.61 -42.67 -4.69
CA LEU A 721 -65.54 -43.31 -5.62
C LEU A 721 -65.84 -44.79 -5.29
N LEU A 722 -65.06 -45.41 -4.40
CA LEU A 722 -65.09 -46.88 -4.20
C LEU A 722 -65.75 -47.37 -2.90
N LEU A 723 -66.26 -46.48 -2.03
CA LEU A 723 -66.90 -46.87 -0.76
C LEU A 723 -68.33 -46.34 -0.59
N ALA A 724 -69.08 -46.17 -1.68
CA ALA A 724 -70.44 -45.63 -1.62
C ALA A 724 -71.47 -46.46 -2.42
N PHE A 725 -71.26 -47.77 -2.60
CA PHE A 725 -72.19 -48.63 -3.34
C PHE A 725 -73.22 -49.40 -2.49
N THR A 726 -73.35 -49.14 -1.18
CA THR A 726 -74.32 -49.88 -0.37
C THR A 726 -75.16 -48.98 0.55
N VAL A 727 -76.47 -48.98 0.24
CA VAL A 727 -77.64 -48.52 1.02
C VAL A 727 -78.12 -47.07 0.82
N LEU A 728 -79.00 -46.94 -0.18
CA LEU A 728 -80.35 -46.33 -0.22
C LEU A 728 -80.60 -44.85 0.24
N ARG A 729 -80.80 -44.01 -0.79
CA ARG A 729 -81.74 -42.86 -0.94
C ARG A 729 -81.54 -41.49 -0.24
N LEU A 730 -80.42 -41.20 0.43
CA LEU A 730 -80.11 -39.81 0.87
C LEU A 730 -78.73 -39.28 0.44
N ARG A 731 -78.03 -39.92 -0.51
CA ARG A 731 -76.60 -39.68 -0.76
C ARG A 731 -76.20 -38.93 -2.03
N LEU A 732 -77.10 -38.66 -2.98
CA LEU A 732 -76.75 -37.85 -4.17
C LEU A 732 -76.36 -36.42 -3.77
N PHE A 733 -77.01 -35.84 -2.77
CA PHE A 733 -76.71 -34.49 -2.29
C PHE A 733 -75.38 -34.41 -1.54
N ILE A 734 -75.08 -35.37 -0.65
CA ILE A 734 -73.80 -35.42 0.08
C ILE A 734 -72.64 -35.76 -0.87
N ALA A 735 -72.83 -36.68 -1.82
CA ALA A 735 -71.82 -36.98 -2.83
C ALA A 735 -71.56 -35.78 -3.75
N ALA A 736 -72.60 -35.03 -4.14
CA ALA A 736 -72.46 -33.79 -4.90
C ALA A 736 -71.73 -32.70 -4.09
N ILE A 737 -72.03 -32.55 -2.79
CA ILE A 737 -71.33 -31.62 -1.90
C ILE A 737 -69.85 -32.00 -1.74
N VAL A 738 -69.54 -33.28 -1.51
CA VAL A 738 -68.15 -33.76 -1.40
C VAL A 738 -67.40 -33.58 -2.72
N PHE A 739 -68.06 -33.80 -3.86
CA PHE A 739 -67.49 -33.54 -5.19
C PHE A 739 -67.23 -32.05 -5.43
N VAL A 740 -68.20 -31.18 -5.10
CA VAL A 740 -68.05 -29.72 -5.22
C VAL A 740 -66.98 -29.19 -4.26
N LEU A 741 -66.94 -29.67 -3.01
CA LEU A 741 -65.89 -29.34 -2.05
C LEU A 741 -64.52 -29.84 -2.52
N GLY A 742 -64.44 -31.03 -3.14
CA GLY A 742 -63.23 -31.55 -3.75
C GLY A 742 -62.75 -30.71 -4.93
N MET A 743 -63.67 -30.26 -5.79
CA MET A 743 -63.39 -29.36 -6.91
C MET A 743 -62.95 -27.97 -6.44
N ILE A 744 -63.61 -27.42 -5.41
CA ILE A 744 -63.21 -26.15 -4.78
C ILE A 744 -61.82 -26.31 -4.13
N ALA A 745 -61.58 -27.40 -3.40
CA ALA A 745 -60.28 -27.66 -2.79
C ALA A 745 -59.19 -27.79 -3.86
N ALA A 746 -59.44 -28.48 -4.97
CA ALA A 746 -58.51 -28.60 -6.09
C ALA A 746 -58.25 -27.24 -6.77
N LEU A 747 -59.29 -26.43 -6.98
CA LEU A 747 -59.18 -25.08 -7.53
C LEU A 747 -58.36 -24.17 -6.60
N VAL A 748 -58.66 -24.17 -5.30
CA VAL A 748 -57.92 -23.42 -4.28
C VAL A 748 -56.47 -23.90 -4.23
N MET A 749 -56.22 -25.22 -4.27
CA MET A 749 -54.86 -25.75 -4.31
C MET A 749 -54.12 -25.31 -5.57
N GLY A 750 -54.79 -25.30 -6.73
CA GLY A 750 -54.25 -24.82 -7.99
C GLY A 750 -53.89 -23.33 -7.93
N VAL A 751 -54.78 -22.49 -7.41
CA VAL A 751 -54.52 -21.05 -7.20
C VAL A 751 -53.35 -20.84 -6.22
N VAL A 752 -53.31 -21.58 -5.12
CA VAL A 752 -52.20 -21.53 -4.16
C VAL A 752 -50.88 -21.97 -4.78
N GLN A 753 -50.88 -23.00 -5.63
CA GLN A 753 -49.68 -23.44 -6.35
C GLN A 753 -49.21 -22.40 -7.36
N VAL A 754 -50.11 -21.82 -8.15
CA VAL A 754 -49.82 -20.73 -9.09
C VAL A 754 -49.25 -19.53 -8.34
N TRP A 755 -49.84 -19.16 -7.21
CA TRP A 755 -49.38 -18.02 -6.44
C TRP A 755 -48.02 -18.27 -5.77
N ARG A 756 -47.77 -19.49 -5.26
CA ARG A 756 -46.45 -19.90 -4.78
C ARG A 756 -45.41 -19.86 -5.90
N ALA A 757 -45.75 -20.35 -7.10
CA ALA A 757 -44.90 -20.28 -8.27
C ALA A 757 -44.60 -18.83 -8.65
N GLY A 758 -45.60 -17.96 -8.66
CA GLY A 758 -45.44 -16.52 -8.90
C GLY A 758 -44.55 -15.83 -7.85
N ARG A 759 -44.61 -16.23 -6.58
CA ARG A 759 -43.66 -15.77 -5.55
C ARG A 759 -42.21 -16.21 -5.83
N LEU A 760 -42.00 -17.41 -6.37
CA LEU A 760 -40.66 -17.87 -6.77
C LEU A 760 -40.12 -17.04 -7.94
N VAL A 761 -40.97 -16.69 -8.91
CA VAL A 761 -40.60 -15.78 -10.01
C VAL A 761 -40.24 -14.40 -9.47
N LEU A 762 -41.05 -13.85 -8.57
CA LEU A 762 -40.76 -12.55 -7.94
C LEU A 762 -39.41 -12.58 -7.19
N ALA A 763 -39.14 -13.65 -6.42
CA ALA A 763 -37.87 -13.81 -5.71
C ALA A 763 -36.68 -13.96 -6.66
N ALA A 764 -36.84 -14.68 -7.77
CA ALA A 764 -35.80 -14.83 -8.79
C ALA A 764 -35.57 -13.54 -9.60
N ALA A 765 -36.60 -12.73 -9.81
CA ALA A 765 -36.52 -11.46 -10.54
C ALA A 765 -35.95 -10.30 -9.71
N GLU A 766 -35.55 -10.54 -8.45
CA GLU A 766 -34.87 -9.53 -7.64
C GLU A 766 -33.54 -9.12 -8.28
N PRO A 767 -33.22 -7.82 -8.35
CA PRO A 767 -31.93 -7.35 -8.85
C PRO A 767 -30.78 -7.99 -8.07
N VAL A 768 -29.79 -8.51 -8.79
CA VAL A 768 -28.56 -9.06 -8.20
C VAL A 768 -27.64 -7.89 -7.88
N ASP A 769 -27.36 -7.71 -6.59
CA ASP A 769 -26.37 -6.75 -6.09
C ASP A 769 -24.94 -7.36 -6.09
N THR A 770 -23.96 -6.50 -5.84
CA THR A 770 -22.54 -6.88 -5.75
C THR A 770 -22.26 -7.80 -4.56
N LEU A 771 -23.08 -7.72 -3.49
CA LEU A 771 -22.97 -8.59 -2.32
C LEU A 771 -23.27 -10.06 -2.64
N ARG A 772 -24.30 -10.36 -3.45
CA ARG A 772 -24.57 -11.74 -3.91
C ARG A 772 -23.42 -12.31 -4.75
N ILE A 773 -22.72 -11.46 -5.50
CA ILE A 773 -21.51 -11.87 -6.25
C ILE A 773 -20.35 -12.14 -5.29
N ALA A 774 -20.14 -11.28 -4.29
CA ALA A 774 -19.16 -11.51 -3.24
C ALA A 774 -19.39 -12.86 -2.54
N TYR A 775 -20.63 -13.20 -2.19
CA TYR A 775 -20.97 -14.52 -1.63
C TYR A 775 -20.71 -15.67 -2.61
N ALA A 776 -21.03 -15.51 -3.90
CA ALA A 776 -20.75 -16.51 -4.93
C ALA A 776 -19.24 -16.78 -5.11
N VAL A 777 -18.43 -15.72 -5.09
CA VAL A 777 -16.96 -15.81 -5.18
C VAL A 777 -16.39 -16.49 -3.94
N ALA A 778 -16.82 -16.09 -2.73
CA ALA A 778 -16.35 -16.70 -1.48
C ALA A 778 -16.70 -18.20 -1.40
N ASP A 779 -17.95 -18.57 -1.67
CA ASP A 779 -18.36 -19.97 -1.73
C ASP A 779 -17.66 -20.73 -2.85
N GLY A 780 -17.41 -20.10 -4.00
CA GLY A 780 -16.66 -20.70 -5.11
C GLY A 780 -15.22 -21.01 -4.74
N LEU A 781 -14.54 -20.10 -4.03
CA LEU A 781 -13.20 -20.33 -3.48
C LEU A 781 -13.19 -21.46 -2.45
N ARG A 782 -14.19 -21.51 -1.56
CA ARG A 782 -14.33 -22.60 -0.59
C ARG A 782 -14.56 -23.95 -1.28
N ASP A 783 -15.53 -24.01 -2.19
CA ASP A 783 -15.91 -25.23 -2.89
C ASP A 783 -14.81 -25.71 -3.85
N ALA A 784 -13.84 -24.84 -4.20
CA ALA A 784 -12.61 -25.15 -4.94
C ALA A 784 -11.39 -25.45 -4.04
N GLU A 785 -11.56 -25.53 -2.71
CA GLU A 785 -10.51 -25.76 -1.71
C GLU A 785 -9.41 -24.67 -1.68
N LEU A 786 -9.74 -23.46 -2.13
CA LEU A 786 -8.85 -22.29 -2.15
C LEU A 786 -9.06 -21.35 -0.95
N SER A 787 -10.11 -21.58 -0.16
CA SER A 787 -10.44 -20.84 1.07
C SER A 787 -11.06 -21.79 2.09
N PRO A 788 -10.74 -21.67 3.39
CA PRO A 788 -11.40 -22.45 4.44
C PRO A 788 -12.82 -21.95 4.76
N VAL A 789 -13.17 -20.72 4.36
CA VAL A 789 -14.48 -20.10 4.62
C VAL A 789 -15.15 -19.65 3.31
N GLY A 790 -16.48 -19.68 3.29
CA GLY A 790 -17.31 -19.23 2.17
C GLY A 790 -18.02 -17.92 2.46
N ALA A 791 -19.28 -17.80 2.03
CA ALA A 791 -20.09 -16.60 2.18
C ALA A 791 -20.20 -16.06 3.63
N ASP A 792 -20.18 -16.94 4.64
CA ASP A 792 -20.25 -16.54 6.06
C ASP A 792 -19.02 -15.74 6.55
N GLY A 793 -17.90 -15.85 5.83
CA GLY A 793 -16.68 -15.07 6.09
C GLY A 793 -16.69 -13.67 5.47
N VAL A 794 -17.63 -13.37 4.58
CA VAL A 794 -17.69 -12.08 3.89
C VAL A 794 -18.20 -11.00 4.86
N ARG A 795 -17.46 -9.91 4.94
CA ARG A 795 -17.86 -8.67 5.63
C ARG A 795 -17.98 -7.57 4.60
N TRP A 796 -18.89 -6.65 4.88
CA TRP A 796 -19.08 -5.49 4.04
C TRP A 796 -19.56 -4.29 4.85
N ASN A 797 -19.24 -3.10 4.37
CA ASN A 797 -19.68 -1.83 4.94
C ASN A 797 -20.06 -0.85 3.82
N VAL A 798 -20.91 0.12 4.13
CA VAL A 798 -21.21 1.25 3.25
C VAL A 798 -20.40 2.44 3.73
N GLU A 799 -19.55 2.97 2.87
CA GLU A 799 -18.79 4.18 3.15
C GLU A 799 -19.68 5.43 3.03
N PRO A 800 -19.32 6.56 3.67
CA PRO A 800 -20.12 7.79 3.64
C PRO A 800 -20.36 8.37 2.24
N ASP A 801 -19.49 8.07 1.28
CA ASP A 801 -19.65 8.45 -0.13
C ASP A 801 -20.65 7.56 -0.90
N GLY A 802 -21.22 6.55 -0.24
CA GLY A 802 -22.16 5.58 -0.82
C GLY A 802 -21.50 4.40 -1.52
N SER A 803 -20.17 4.25 -1.45
CA SER A 803 -19.47 3.08 -1.97
C SER A 803 -19.57 1.89 -1.01
N TYR A 804 -19.43 0.68 -1.55
CA TYR A 804 -19.43 -0.57 -0.77
C TYR A 804 -18.01 -1.08 -0.62
N GLN A 805 -17.61 -1.43 0.60
CA GLN A 805 -16.33 -2.09 0.87
C GLN A 805 -16.61 -3.57 1.18
N PHE A 806 -15.89 -4.51 0.54
CA PHE A 806 -16.01 -5.95 0.78
C PHE A 806 -14.69 -6.55 1.25
N ALA A 807 -14.76 -7.49 2.19
CA ALA A 807 -13.61 -8.22 2.72
C ALA A 807 -13.97 -9.68 3.03
N LEU A 808 -13.01 -10.60 2.93
CA LEU A 808 -13.13 -11.96 3.45
C LEU A 808 -12.30 -12.07 4.73
N GLU A 809 -12.96 -12.26 5.87
CA GLU A 809 -12.34 -12.29 7.18
C GLU A 809 -12.24 -13.72 7.75
N GLY A 810 -11.39 -13.90 8.77
CA GLY A 810 -11.14 -15.21 9.38
C GLY A 810 -10.24 -16.13 8.55
N VAL A 811 -9.55 -15.59 7.54
CA VAL A 811 -8.63 -16.29 6.65
C VAL A 811 -7.21 -15.74 6.74
N ALA A 812 -6.25 -16.42 6.10
CA ALA A 812 -4.91 -15.89 5.89
C ALA A 812 -4.92 -14.76 4.83
N GLU A 813 -3.89 -13.91 4.86
CA GLU A 813 -3.79 -12.72 4.01
C GLU A 813 -3.82 -13.06 2.51
N ASP A 814 -3.12 -14.12 2.09
CA ASP A 814 -3.09 -14.60 0.71
C ASP A 814 -4.47 -15.02 0.20
N VAL A 815 -5.29 -15.64 1.07
CA VAL A 815 -6.67 -16.02 0.77
C VAL A 815 -7.57 -14.79 0.66
N SER A 816 -7.38 -13.80 1.54
CA SER A 816 -8.10 -12.53 1.48
C SER A 816 -7.77 -11.75 0.18
N ALA A 817 -6.49 -11.68 -0.18
CA ALA A 817 -6.01 -11.09 -1.44
C ALA A 817 -6.59 -11.81 -2.67
N ARG A 818 -6.64 -13.14 -2.62
CA ARG A 818 -7.26 -13.96 -3.66
C ARG A 818 -8.75 -13.66 -3.81
N PHE A 819 -9.48 -13.51 -2.70
CA PHE A 819 -10.89 -13.13 -2.73
C PHE A 819 -11.11 -11.75 -3.34
N ALA A 820 -10.35 -10.73 -2.91
CA ALA A 820 -10.50 -9.37 -3.43
C ALA A 820 -10.25 -9.30 -4.95
N ARG A 821 -9.20 -9.97 -5.45
CA ARG A 821 -8.91 -10.09 -6.89
C ARG A 821 -10.02 -10.85 -7.63
N ALA A 822 -10.46 -11.99 -7.09
CA ALA A 822 -11.51 -12.78 -7.73
C ALA A 822 -12.87 -12.06 -7.76
N LEU A 823 -13.17 -11.24 -6.74
CA LEU A 823 -14.37 -10.41 -6.73
C LEU A 823 -14.26 -9.28 -7.76
N ASP A 824 -13.11 -8.62 -7.84
CA ASP A 824 -12.85 -7.60 -8.87
C ASP A 824 -13.05 -8.18 -10.27
N ASP A 825 -12.51 -9.36 -10.56
CA ASP A 825 -12.71 -10.06 -11.84
C ASP A 825 -14.20 -10.32 -12.14
N ALA A 826 -14.97 -10.73 -11.13
CA ALA A 826 -16.37 -11.13 -11.30
C ALA A 826 -17.33 -9.96 -11.58
N ILE A 827 -17.04 -8.77 -11.02
CA ILE A 827 -17.91 -7.59 -11.15
C ILE A 827 -17.48 -6.66 -12.29
N SER A 828 -16.36 -6.95 -12.92
CA SER A 828 -15.77 -6.10 -13.95
C SER A 828 -16.20 -6.47 -15.37
N PRO A 829 -16.00 -5.56 -16.35
CA PRO A 829 -16.25 -5.86 -17.77
C PRO A 829 -15.50 -7.10 -18.25
N ILE A 830 -16.15 -7.91 -19.10
CA ILE A 830 -15.56 -9.15 -19.61
C ILE A 830 -14.42 -8.82 -20.59
N ALA A 831 -13.19 -9.24 -20.22
CA ALA A 831 -12.00 -9.14 -21.05
C ALA A 831 -11.74 -10.44 -21.84
N THR A 832 -10.83 -11.31 -21.38
CA THR A 832 -10.57 -12.64 -21.96
C THR A 832 -10.50 -13.73 -20.88
N PRO A 833 -11.57 -13.93 -20.09
CA PRO A 833 -11.57 -15.00 -19.10
C PRO A 833 -11.57 -16.36 -19.80
N ARG A 834 -11.02 -17.37 -19.13
CA ARG A 834 -11.00 -18.75 -19.67
C ARG A 834 -12.39 -19.40 -19.70
N TYR A 835 -13.27 -18.96 -18.81
CA TYR A 835 -14.66 -19.39 -18.74
C TYR A 835 -15.56 -18.18 -18.46
N VAL A 836 -16.81 -18.26 -18.91
CA VAL A 836 -17.87 -17.29 -18.58
C VAL A 836 -19.09 -18.01 -18.02
N VAL A 837 -19.87 -17.34 -17.18
CA VAL A 837 -21.13 -17.86 -16.60
C VAL A 837 -22.31 -16.95 -16.93
N PRO A 838 -23.50 -17.49 -17.21
CA PRO A 838 -24.66 -16.68 -17.57
C PRO A 838 -25.41 -16.17 -16.33
N ARG A 839 -25.99 -14.98 -16.46
CA ARG A 839 -26.99 -14.40 -15.56
C ARG A 839 -28.26 -14.12 -16.36
N TYR A 840 -29.30 -14.91 -16.10
CA TYR A 840 -30.60 -14.74 -16.74
C TYR A 840 -31.39 -13.60 -16.09
N LEU A 841 -31.96 -12.70 -16.89
CA LEU A 841 -32.77 -11.58 -16.42
C LEU A 841 -34.27 -11.87 -16.61
N LEU A 842 -35.03 -11.77 -15.52
CA LEU A 842 -36.49 -11.87 -15.50
C LEU A 842 -37.09 -10.49 -15.22
N ASP A 843 -38.22 -10.17 -15.84
CA ASP A 843 -38.97 -8.96 -15.49
C ASP A 843 -39.71 -9.19 -14.16
N PRO A 844 -39.63 -8.27 -13.18
CA PRO A 844 -40.38 -8.39 -11.94
C PRO A 844 -41.88 -8.18 -12.21
N PRO A 845 -42.77 -9.00 -11.63
CA PRO A 845 -44.21 -8.80 -11.78
C PRO A 845 -44.62 -7.49 -11.10
N THR A 846 -45.38 -6.65 -11.81
CA THR A 846 -45.78 -5.29 -11.38
C THR A 846 -47.07 -5.26 -10.54
N GLY A 847 -47.73 -6.41 -10.35
CA GLY A 847 -48.91 -6.58 -9.49
C GLY A 847 -49.40 -8.04 -9.39
N ASP A 848 -50.47 -8.27 -8.62
CA ASP A 848 -50.98 -9.62 -8.30
C ASP A 848 -51.41 -10.42 -9.55
N LEU A 849 -52.00 -9.76 -10.54
CA LEU A 849 -52.39 -10.38 -11.81
C LEU A 849 -51.17 -10.87 -12.61
N THR A 850 -50.13 -10.05 -12.72
CA THR A 850 -48.87 -10.44 -13.38
C THR A 850 -48.15 -11.56 -12.64
N GLN A 851 -48.17 -11.54 -11.31
CA GLN A 851 -47.61 -12.60 -10.49
C GLN A 851 -48.31 -13.95 -10.71
N LEU A 852 -49.65 -13.95 -10.78
CA LEU A 852 -50.42 -15.16 -11.11
C LEU A 852 -50.12 -15.65 -12.53
N LEU A 853 -50.07 -14.74 -13.51
CA LEU A 853 -49.72 -15.09 -14.90
C LEU A 853 -48.33 -15.72 -14.99
N ASP A 854 -47.32 -15.12 -14.36
CA ASP A 854 -45.97 -15.68 -14.39
C ASP A 854 -45.86 -16.98 -13.60
N GLY A 855 -46.64 -17.14 -12.53
CA GLY A 855 -46.82 -18.41 -11.84
C GLY A 855 -47.41 -19.50 -12.73
N THR A 856 -48.44 -19.18 -13.53
CA THR A 856 -49.00 -20.14 -14.51
C THR A 856 -48.01 -20.48 -15.61
N ARG A 857 -47.25 -19.49 -16.10
CA ARG A 857 -46.22 -19.69 -17.13
C ARG A 857 -45.09 -20.59 -16.62
N LEU A 858 -44.66 -20.40 -15.37
CA LEU A 858 -43.65 -21.25 -14.73
C LEU A 858 -44.14 -22.70 -14.62
N LEU A 859 -45.36 -22.93 -14.12
CA LEU A 859 -45.94 -24.28 -14.02
C LEU A 859 -46.14 -24.96 -15.38
N ALA A 860 -46.40 -24.16 -16.43
CA ALA A 860 -46.51 -24.64 -17.80
C ALA A 860 -45.16 -24.82 -18.53
N GLY A 861 -44.02 -24.49 -17.89
CA GLY A 861 -42.69 -24.53 -18.51
C GLY A 861 -42.46 -23.50 -19.62
N LYS A 862 -43.31 -22.46 -19.67
CA LYS A 862 -43.34 -21.41 -20.70
C LYS A 862 -42.67 -20.10 -20.27
N LEU A 863 -42.18 -20.02 -19.04
CA LEU A 863 -41.43 -18.84 -18.59
C LEU A 863 -40.05 -18.84 -19.28
N ARG A 864 -39.65 -17.69 -19.83
CA ARG A 864 -38.37 -17.51 -20.50
C ARG A 864 -37.71 -16.22 -20.02
N PRO A 865 -36.38 -16.21 -19.87
CA PRO A 865 -35.64 -15.00 -19.53
C PRO A 865 -35.70 -14.00 -20.68
N LYS A 866 -35.71 -12.71 -20.32
CA LYS A 866 -35.75 -11.60 -21.28
C LYS A 866 -34.41 -11.37 -21.96
N ALA A 867 -33.34 -11.51 -21.19
CA ALA A 867 -31.97 -11.31 -21.62
C ALA A 867 -31.02 -12.19 -20.82
N VAL A 868 -29.83 -12.39 -21.36
CA VAL A 868 -28.71 -13.08 -20.70
C VAL A 868 -27.56 -12.11 -20.63
N VAL A 869 -27.04 -11.87 -19.44
CA VAL A 869 -25.79 -11.13 -19.21
C VAL A 869 -24.73 -12.15 -18.84
N TRP A 870 -23.58 -12.09 -19.49
CA TRP A 870 -22.46 -12.98 -19.16
C TRP A 870 -21.55 -12.31 -18.14
N HIS A 871 -20.96 -13.12 -17.27
CA HIS A 871 -19.97 -12.69 -16.28
C HIS A 871 -18.71 -13.52 -16.44
N ALA A 872 -17.56 -12.92 -16.16
CA ALA A 872 -16.29 -13.64 -16.16
C ALA A 872 -16.27 -14.65 -15.00
N VAL A 873 -15.76 -15.85 -15.25
CA VAL A 873 -15.29 -16.70 -14.17
C VAL A 873 -13.93 -16.14 -13.74
N PRO A 874 -13.73 -15.79 -12.46
CA PRO A 874 -12.48 -15.24 -11.97
C PRO A 874 -11.28 -16.10 -12.31
N GLU A 875 -10.10 -15.51 -12.55
CA GLU A 875 -8.95 -16.23 -13.08
C GLU A 875 -8.60 -17.47 -12.23
N GLU A 876 -8.51 -17.29 -10.92
CA GLU A 876 -8.18 -18.32 -9.92
C GLU A 876 -9.16 -19.51 -9.91
N LEU A 877 -10.42 -19.24 -10.25
CA LEU A 877 -11.50 -20.21 -10.37
C LEU A 877 -11.64 -20.76 -11.80
N GLY A 878 -11.09 -20.06 -12.79
CA GLY A 878 -11.10 -20.42 -14.21
C GLY A 878 -9.91 -21.27 -14.64
N VAL A 879 -8.93 -21.55 -13.76
CA VAL A 879 -7.70 -22.32 -14.07
C VAL A 879 -7.99 -23.71 -14.66
N ASN A 880 -9.08 -24.36 -14.25
CA ASN A 880 -9.49 -25.64 -14.83
C ASN A 880 -11.01 -25.83 -14.77
N ALA A 881 -11.51 -26.80 -15.53
CA ALA A 881 -12.95 -27.08 -15.62
C ALA A 881 -13.58 -27.50 -14.28
N GLY A 882 -12.81 -28.11 -13.37
CA GLY A 882 -13.27 -28.51 -12.04
C GLY A 882 -13.59 -27.31 -11.16
N ARG A 883 -12.66 -26.35 -11.06
CA ARG A 883 -12.85 -25.09 -10.32
C ARG A 883 -13.94 -24.21 -10.96
N ALA A 884 -13.98 -24.15 -12.29
CA ALA A 884 -15.02 -23.39 -12.98
C ALA A 884 -16.43 -23.95 -12.68
N LYS A 885 -16.56 -25.29 -12.57
CA LYS A 885 -17.81 -25.94 -12.14
C LYS A 885 -18.13 -25.68 -10.67
N ALA A 886 -17.13 -25.67 -9.78
CA ALA A 886 -17.34 -25.31 -8.37
C ALA A 886 -17.88 -23.88 -8.24
N TYR A 887 -17.27 -22.92 -8.96
CA TYR A 887 -17.76 -21.55 -9.02
C TYR A 887 -19.17 -21.46 -9.62
N ALA A 888 -19.47 -22.18 -10.71
CA ALA A 888 -20.81 -22.20 -11.29
C ALA A 888 -21.87 -22.75 -10.32
N GLN A 889 -21.52 -23.69 -9.45
CA GLN A 889 -22.43 -24.16 -8.39
C GLN A 889 -22.68 -23.09 -7.31
N ALA A 890 -21.65 -22.34 -6.93
CA ALA A 890 -21.80 -21.19 -6.04
C ALA A 890 -22.60 -20.06 -6.70
N TRP A 891 -22.34 -19.77 -7.98
CA TRP A 891 -23.10 -18.84 -8.81
C TRP A 891 -24.58 -19.21 -8.89
N ARG A 892 -24.89 -20.50 -9.08
CA ARG A 892 -26.26 -21.05 -9.01
C ARG A 892 -26.92 -20.83 -7.65
N ARG A 893 -26.15 -20.91 -6.56
CA ARG A 893 -26.68 -20.72 -5.20
C ARG A 893 -27.10 -19.27 -4.96
N TRP A 894 -26.34 -18.30 -5.48
CA TRP A 894 -26.48 -16.89 -5.09
C TRP A 894 -27.04 -15.97 -6.19
N VAL A 895 -26.79 -16.27 -7.46
CA VAL A 895 -26.97 -15.33 -8.58
C VAL A 895 -27.93 -15.88 -9.64
N SER A 896 -27.56 -16.95 -10.34
CA SER A 896 -28.32 -17.47 -11.49
C SER A 896 -27.89 -18.90 -11.80
N ASP A 897 -28.81 -19.74 -12.27
CA ASP A 897 -28.47 -21.06 -12.83
C ASP A 897 -27.72 -20.90 -14.16
N GLY A 898 -26.83 -21.83 -14.47
CA GLY A 898 -25.97 -21.80 -15.67
C GLY A 898 -24.75 -22.71 -15.53
N GLU A 899 -24.32 -23.30 -16.64
CA GLU A 899 -23.05 -24.03 -16.71
C GLU A 899 -21.93 -23.09 -17.21
N PRO A 900 -20.68 -23.29 -16.77
CA PRO A 900 -19.56 -22.46 -17.22
C PRO A 900 -19.22 -22.79 -18.68
N LEU A 901 -19.14 -21.77 -19.52
CA LEU A 901 -18.84 -21.90 -20.95
C LEU A 901 -17.35 -21.61 -21.19
N TYR A 902 -16.65 -22.54 -21.82
CA TYR A 902 -15.23 -22.38 -22.18
C TYR A 902 -15.09 -21.39 -23.35
N THR A 903 -14.32 -20.33 -23.17
CA THR A 903 -14.20 -19.25 -24.16
C THR A 903 -13.40 -19.65 -25.41
N GLY A 904 -12.60 -20.71 -25.33
CA GLY A 904 -11.93 -21.30 -26.49
C GLY A 904 -12.83 -22.19 -27.37
N SER A 905 -14.09 -22.39 -27.00
CA SER A 905 -15.07 -23.09 -27.86
C SER A 905 -15.70 -22.12 -28.88
N PRO A 906 -16.22 -22.59 -30.04
CA PRO A 906 -16.86 -21.71 -31.03
C PRO A 906 -18.01 -20.88 -30.47
N GLU A 907 -18.82 -21.48 -29.58
CA GLU A 907 -19.91 -20.80 -28.88
C GLU A 907 -19.38 -19.76 -27.88
N GLY A 908 -18.38 -20.13 -27.08
CA GLY A 908 -17.74 -19.24 -26.11
C GLY A 908 -17.03 -18.06 -26.74
N ALA A 909 -16.36 -18.26 -27.89
CA ALA A 909 -15.72 -17.21 -28.66
C ALA A 909 -16.76 -16.22 -29.21
N GLY A 910 -17.90 -16.71 -29.69
CA GLY A 910 -19.01 -15.87 -30.14
C GLY A 910 -19.62 -15.03 -29.01
N VAL A 911 -19.79 -15.61 -27.82
CA VAL A 911 -20.25 -14.88 -26.62
C VAL A 911 -19.23 -13.81 -26.21
N LEU A 912 -17.94 -14.15 -26.20
CA LEU A 912 -16.88 -13.23 -25.83
C LEU A 912 -16.80 -12.04 -26.80
N GLN A 913 -16.93 -12.29 -28.10
CA GLN A 913 -16.95 -11.25 -29.12
C GLN A 913 -18.18 -10.33 -28.99
N ALA A 914 -19.35 -10.89 -28.67
CA ALA A 914 -20.59 -10.13 -28.50
C ALA A 914 -20.64 -9.29 -27.22
N GLN A 915 -19.85 -9.65 -26.20
CA GLN A 915 -19.84 -9.02 -24.87
C GLN A 915 -18.55 -8.28 -24.55
N SER A 916 -17.57 -8.27 -25.46
CA SER A 916 -16.29 -7.57 -25.27
C SER A 916 -16.53 -6.07 -25.04
N GLY A 917 -16.11 -5.57 -23.88
CA GLY A 917 -16.29 -4.17 -23.48
C GLY A 917 -17.66 -3.82 -22.88
N ALA A 918 -18.57 -4.78 -22.71
CA ALA A 918 -19.80 -4.56 -21.94
C ALA A 918 -19.49 -4.53 -20.44
N ASP A 919 -19.86 -3.44 -19.76
CA ASP A 919 -19.80 -3.34 -18.30
C ASP A 919 -21.13 -3.79 -17.68
N PRO A 920 -21.20 -4.97 -17.05
CA PRO A 920 -22.45 -5.49 -16.49
C PRO A 920 -22.95 -4.71 -15.27
N PHE A 921 -22.12 -3.87 -14.65
CA PHE A 921 -22.43 -3.16 -13.39
C PHE A 921 -22.18 -1.65 -13.42
N ALA A 922 -21.41 -1.11 -14.37
CA ALA A 922 -21.00 0.29 -14.41
C ALA A 922 -20.38 0.74 -13.07
N VAL A 923 -19.41 -0.05 -12.58
CA VAL A 923 -18.76 0.15 -11.29
C VAL A 923 -17.29 0.49 -11.44
N THR A 924 -16.80 1.31 -10.52
CA THR A 924 -15.38 1.59 -10.34
C THR A 924 -14.90 0.88 -9.09
N THR A 925 -13.87 0.05 -9.23
CA THR A 925 -13.30 -0.73 -8.14
C THR A 925 -11.95 -0.18 -7.71
N ALA A 926 -11.66 -0.23 -6.41
CA ALA A 926 -10.36 0.10 -5.85
C ALA A 926 -9.98 -0.97 -4.82
N MET A 927 -8.84 -1.61 -5.01
CA MET A 927 -8.29 -2.56 -4.05
C MET A 927 -7.50 -1.83 -2.97
N ARG A 928 -7.74 -2.17 -1.71
CA ARG A 928 -7.05 -1.62 -0.56
C ARG A 928 -6.61 -2.76 0.36
N VAL A 929 -5.68 -2.44 1.27
CA VAL A 929 -5.26 -3.36 2.33
C VAL A 929 -5.58 -2.68 3.65
N ALA A 930 -6.36 -3.36 4.49
CA ALA A 930 -6.73 -2.93 5.82
C ALA A 930 -6.04 -3.81 6.87
N TRP A 931 -5.80 -3.27 8.06
CA TRP A 931 -5.32 -3.98 9.23
C TRP A 931 -6.45 -4.14 10.25
N ARG A 932 -6.50 -5.27 10.97
CA ARG A 932 -7.65 -5.65 11.83
C ARG A 932 -7.37 -5.78 13.33
#